data_AF-A0A2H0MNH5-F1
#
_entry.id   AF-A0A2H0MNH5-F1
#
_cell.length_a   1.000
_cell.length_b   1.000
_cell.length_c   1.000
_cell.angle_alpha   90.00
_cell.angle_beta   90.00
_cell.angle_gamma   90.00
#
_symmetry.space_group_name_H-M   'P 1'
#
loop_
_entity.id
_entity.type
_entity.pdbx_description
1 polymer ?
#
loop_
_entity_poly.entity_id
_entity_poly.type
_entity_poly.pdbx_seq_one_letter_code
_entity_poly.pdbx_strand_id
1 'polypeptide(L)'
;MQKKPRFNFPGRDPEGGFETNIHFGPFSSPFRLSLRKTTPVKNHFNFLRNPQAILKHHIPDHVIEDVRLRADLVQVVSEHVQLKKSGKDYKGLCPFHPEKTPSFTVSAEKQFYHCFGCGAGGNVIKFLMDLEDLSFIEAIRKLADRVGVTLPSVSPSPHEREVQTEREMLYKLNTLAMEYFVRLLQNPEGGQAARAYLGKREFDTAVAERFQIGYASASLRDLTAYLEKTARCSRAQLEKAGLAKKREHPQEYVDRFRNRIMFPLKDARGKIVGFAGRALGEEIPKYLNSPETLLYKKSQHLFGLDLAREAIRKEDSVLLVEGHFDLVRLFQHGIANAVATCGTALTALQIGLIRNYTRNVVLVFDSDAAGQAASRKGYDLLLEQEMNVKILTLPQGHDPDSFLQDEKTEKFMEQVRNAPPFIESYIKETLKQENIASPDGRIRVVNRVLPMLGGIKNHLERTEWIKFLAEQTGVDAGTLLAETKKNLISAGKTKNVALPPPRAADRVDPAVYLIHLMLAHTEAARRIREQVTLDDFSDPLARTVAGTLFRLVDEGFPVEIGRAVDRIENEEARKLLTQIGFQLIEFENPIKAAQDCIRQIRREGAENKIRELKTQRNKAMEEGLAERSRELQKQLQMLEHSLAVI
;
A
#
# COMPACT_ATOMS: atom_id res chain seq x y z
N MET A 1 -74.80 -30.46 -24.45
CA MET A 1 -75.52 -31.39 -23.56
C MET A 1 -75.11 -31.07 -22.12
N GLN A 2 -75.89 -30.26 -21.40
CA GLN A 2 -76.89 -30.65 -20.37
C GLN A 2 -76.25 -31.43 -19.19
N LYS A 3 -76.36 -31.06 -17.91
CA LYS A 3 -77.39 -30.28 -17.18
C LYS A 3 -76.84 -29.65 -15.88
N LYS A 4 -77.51 -28.56 -15.49
CA LYS A 4 -77.48 -27.77 -14.24
C LYS A 4 -78.40 -28.42 -13.16
N PRO A 5 -78.43 -27.98 -11.88
CA PRO A 5 -79.26 -26.82 -11.49
C PRO A 5 -78.63 -25.79 -10.51
N ARG A 6 -79.22 -24.59 -10.55
CA ARG A 6 -79.05 -23.36 -9.72
C ARG A 6 -80.01 -23.41 -8.52
N PHE A 7 -79.90 -22.63 -7.44
CA PHE A 7 -80.16 -21.17 -7.22
C PHE A 7 -79.91 -20.90 -5.70
N ASN A 8 -79.65 -19.72 -5.11
CA ASN A 8 -80.24 -18.37 -5.24
C ASN A 8 -79.40 -17.32 -4.44
N PHE A 9 -79.46 -16.04 -4.81
CA PHE A 9 -78.96 -14.81 -4.12
C PHE A 9 -80.18 -13.89 -3.83
N PRO A 10 -80.19 -12.90 -2.88
CA PRO A 10 -79.48 -11.59 -2.96
C PRO A 10 -79.07 -11.02 -1.56
N GLY A 11 -78.38 -9.89 -1.31
CA GLY A 11 -77.78 -8.78 -2.04
C GLY A 11 -77.49 -7.61 -1.05
N ARG A 12 -76.42 -6.82 -1.28
CA ARG A 12 -76.18 -5.38 -0.98
C ARG A 12 -74.73 -5.07 -0.54
N ASP A 13 -74.04 -4.36 -1.43
CA ASP A 13 -72.81 -3.54 -1.28
C ASP A 13 -73.03 -2.34 -0.31
N PRO A 14 -71.99 -1.60 0.17
CA PRO A 14 -70.81 -1.15 -0.59
C PRO A 14 -69.44 -0.96 0.12
N GLU A 15 -68.43 -0.78 -0.73
CA GLU A 15 -67.23 0.09 -0.67
C GLU A 15 -66.51 0.41 0.66
N GLY A 16 -65.17 0.25 0.62
CA GLY A 16 -64.27 1.40 0.75
C GLY A 16 -63.68 1.76 2.11
N GLY A 17 -62.40 1.42 2.30
CA GLY A 17 -61.36 2.39 2.67
C GLY A 17 -61.13 2.82 4.13
N PHE A 18 -59.90 3.31 4.32
CA PHE A 18 -59.35 4.19 5.36
C PHE A 18 -58.82 3.55 6.66
N GLU A 19 -57.54 3.71 7.03
CA GLU A 19 -56.70 4.90 7.29
C GLU A 19 -57.15 5.77 8.49
N THR A 20 -56.27 5.77 9.51
CA THR A 20 -55.84 6.91 10.35
C THR A 20 -56.67 7.39 11.56
N ASN A 21 -55.93 7.58 12.67
CA ASN A 21 -55.78 8.83 13.45
C ASN A 21 -56.78 9.23 14.57
N ILE A 22 -56.27 9.38 15.81
CA ILE A 22 -56.08 10.66 16.57
C ILE A 22 -56.17 10.54 18.11
N HIS A 23 -55.22 11.24 18.75
CA HIS A 23 -55.07 11.84 20.10
C HIS A 23 -56.23 11.89 21.12
N PHE A 24 -55.90 11.91 22.43
CA PHE A 24 -55.79 13.11 23.31
C PHE A 24 -55.38 12.70 24.76
N GLY A 25 -54.54 13.50 25.46
CA GLY A 25 -54.27 13.40 26.92
C GLY A 25 -55.41 14.04 27.76
N PRO A 26 -55.25 14.52 29.02
CA PRO A 26 -54.06 14.64 29.91
C PRO A 26 -54.35 14.41 31.45
N PHE A 27 -53.44 14.88 32.34
CA PHE A 27 -53.49 15.03 33.83
C PHE A 27 -53.18 13.76 34.68
N SER A 28 -52.42 13.78 35.79
CA SER A 28 -51.87 14.81 36.70
C SER A 28 -50.75 14.20 37.59
N SER A 29 -49.83 15.04 38.10
CA SER A 29 -48.77 14.73 39.11
C SER A 29 -49.35 14.53 40.54
N PRO A 30 -48.57 14.39 41.65
CA PRO A 30 -47.11 14.28 41.83
C PRO A 30 -46.68 13.17 42.81
N PHE A 31 -45.36 12.90 42.98
CA PHE A 31 -44.72 12.82 44.31
C PHE A 31 -43.20 12.68 44.15
N ARG A 32 -42.44 13.53 44.87
CA ARG A 32 -40.98 13.51 44.98
C ARG A 32 -40.64 13.56 46.47
N LEU A 33 -39.89 12.59 46.98
CA LEU A 33 -39.01 12.66 48.18
C LEU A 33 -38.17 11.37 48.16
N SER A 34 -36.88 11.40 47.82
CA SER A 34 -35.71 11.87 48.61
C SER A 34 -35.11 10.79 49.52
N LEU A 35 -33.90 10.38 49.10
CA LEU A 35 -32.72 9.97 49.87
C LEU A 35 -32.78 8.68 50.70
N ARG A 36 -31.95 7.70 50.31
CA ARG A 36 -30.76 7.29 51.09
C ARG A 36 -29.74 6.52 50.25
N LYS A 37 -28.47 6.85 50.54
CA LYS A 37 -27.23 6.35 49.95
C LYS A 37 -27.07 4.84 50.14
N THR A 38 -26.68 4.13 49.10
CA THR A 38 -25.66 3.07 49.13
C THR A 38 -25.07 2.92 47.73
N THR A 39 -23.75 3.09 47.63
CA THR A 39 -22.95 2.75 46.44
C THR A 39 -22.85 1.23 46.33
N PRO A 40 -22.93 0.69 45.11
CA PRO A 40 -21.74 -0.01 44.61
C PRO A 40 -21.40 0.33 43.16
N VAL A 41 -20.08 0.35 42.96
CA VAL A 41 -19.27 0.36 41.74
C VAL A 41 -19.99 -0.11 40.47
N LYS A 42 -20.19 0.82 39.52
CA LYS A 42 -20.50 0.50 38.11
C LYS A 42 -19.19 0.41 37.33
N ASN A 43 -18.75 -0.81 37.00
CA ASN A 43 -17.87 -1.03 35.85
C ASN A 43 -18.72 -0.87 34.57
N HIS A 44 -18.67 0.31 33.95
CA HIS A 44 -19.10 0.50 32.57
C HIS A 44 -17.94 0.12 31.65
N PHE A 45 -18.00 -1.08 31.07
CA PHE A 45 -17.28 -1.37 29.84
C PHE A 45 -18.02 -0.72 28.67
N ASN A 46 -17.65 0.52 28.34
CA ASN A 46 -17.98 1.12 27.06
C ASN A 46 -16.82 0.87 26.09
N PHE A 47 -16.86 -0.26 25.39
CA PHE A 47 -16.04 -0.49 24.20
C PHE A 47 -16.62 0.32 23.04
N LEU A 48 -15.98 1.45 22.75
CA LEU A 48 -16.24 2.22 21.53
C LEU A 48 -15.55 1.54 20.34
N ARG A 49 -16.38 0.88 19.52
CA ARG A 49 -16.35 0.76 18.06
C ARG A 49 -14.99 0.98 17.36
N ASN A 50 -14.37 -0.11 16.95
CA ASN A 50 -13.47 -0.17 15.80
C ASN A 50 -14.05 -1.17 14.76
N PRO A 51 -14.48 -0.75 13.56
CA PRO A 51 -15.11 -1.63 12.58
C PRO A 51 -14.17 -2.62 11.86
N GLN A 52 -12.89 -2.71 12.21
CA GLN A 52 -11.92 -3.60 11.52
C GLN A 52 -11.30 -4.69 12.40
N ALA A 53 -11.76 -4.87 13.64
CA ALA A 53 -11.26 -5.91 14.55
C ALA A 53 -11.91 -7.31 14.35
N ILE A 54 -12.60 -7.57 13.23
CA ILE A 54 -13.30 -8.85 12.96
C ILE A 54 -12.57 -9.71 11.90
N LEU A 55 -11.23 -9.72 11.90
CA LEU A 55 -10.44 -10.66 11.08
C LEU A 55 -9.57 -11.62 11.91
N LYS A 56 -9.81 -11.71 13.21
CA LYS A 56 -9.44 -12.89 14.01
C LYS A 56 -10.70 -13.71 14.25
N HIS A 57 -10.71 -14.94 13.74
CA HIS A 57 -11.27 -16.16 14.34
C HIS A 57 -11.88 -17.07 13.27
N HIS A 58 -11.03 -17.94 12.72
CA HIS A 58 -11.50 -19.14 12.00
C HIS A 58 -10.66 -20.36 12.37
N ILE A 59 -9.37 -20.19 12.69
CA ILE A 59 -8.55 -21.21 13.33
C ILE A 59 -8.27 -20.74 14.77
N PRO A 60 -8.60 -21.53 15.81
CA PRO A 60 -8.31 -21.12 17.18
C PRO A 60 -6.83 -20.81 17.37
N ASP A 61 -6.52 -19.77 18.16
CA ASP A 61 -5.13 -19.34 18.38
C ASP A 61 -4.24 -20.53 18.83
N HIS A 62 -4.75 -21.42 19.69
CA HIS A 62 -4.01 -22.62 20.11
C HIS A 62 -3.64 -23.58 18.96
N VAL A 63 -4.45 -23.67 17.90
CA VAL A 63 -4.16 -24.51 16.72
C VAL A 63 -3.11 -23.85 15.83
N ILE A 64 -3.19 -22.54 15.62
CA ILE A 64 -2.16 -21.76 14.89
C ILE A 64 -0.81 -21.92 15.59
N GLU A 65 -0.82 -21.84 16.92
CA GLU A 65 0.35 -22.06 17.76
C GLU A 65 0.90 -23.48 17.65
N ASP A 66 0.04 -24.51 17.65
CA ASP A 66 0.46 -25.91 17.48
C ASP A 66 1.12 -26.14 16.10
N VAL A 67 0.55 -25.57 15.04
CA VAL A 67 1.17 -25.59 13.69
C VAL A 67 2.54 -24.92 13.71
N ARG A 68 2.65 -23.74 14.33
CA ARG A 68 3.91 -22.98 14.38
C ARG A 68 4.99 -23.67 15.21
N LEU A 69 4.63 -24.31 16.32
CA LEU A 69 5.56 -25.03 17.18
C LEU A 69 6.08 -26.32 16.55
N ARG A 70 5.28 -26.99 15.72
CA ARG A 70 5.68 -28.22 15.02
C ARG A 70 6.38 -27.97 13.69
N ALA A 71 6.16 -26.81 13.07
CA ALA A 71 6.78 -26.45 11.81
C ALA A 71 8.20 -25.89 12.04
N ASP A 72 9.22 -26.74 11.88
CA ASP A 72 10.62 -26.30 11.95
C ASP A 72 10.96 -25.38 10.78
N LEU A 73 11.19 -24.10 11.10
CA LEU A 73 11.57 -23.08 10.13
C LEU A 73 12.83 -23.44 9.36
N VAL A 74 13.85 -24.02 10.01
CA VAL A 74 15.11 -24.38 9.33
C VAL A 74 14.84 -25.42 8.25
N GLN A 75 14.00 -26.41 8.54
CA GLN A 75 13.64 -27.46 7.59
C GLN A 75 12.84 -26.88 6.40
N VAL A 76 11.83 -26.05 6.67
CA VAL A 76 10.99 -25.43 5.61
C VAL A 76 11.81 -24.52 4.71
N VAL A 77 12.73 -23.74 5.28
CA VAL A 77 13.63 -22.89 4.49
C VAL A 77 14.63 -23.73 3.70
N SER A 78 15.19 -24.80 4.29
CA SER A 78 16.24 -25.62 3.66
C SER A 78 15.79 -26.32 2.37
N GLU A 79 14.48 -26.47 2.16
CA GLU A 79 13.93 -26.98 0.90
C GLU A 79 14.06 -26.01 -0.27
N HIS A 80 14.18 -24.71 0.02
CA HIS A 80 14.20 -23.65 -0.97
C HIS A 80 15.57 -22.95 -1.04
N VAL A 81 16.30 -22.96 0.07
CA VAL A 81 17.56 -22.24 0.24
C VAL A 81 18.62 -23.17 0.82
N GLN A 82 19.80 -23.20 0.21
CA GLN A 82 20.95 -23.87 0.81
C GLN A 82 21.43 -23.09 2.05
N LEU A 83 21.11 -23.60 3.23
CA LEU A 83 21.55 -23.05 4.50
C LEU A 83 22.85 -23.69 4.98
N LYS A 84 23.80 -22.86 5.42
CA LYS A 84 25.03 -23.27 6.11
C LYS A 84 24.98 -22.83 7.56
N LYS A 85 25.37 -23.71 8.47
CA LYS A 85 25.44 -23.38 9.90
C LYS A 85 26.50 -22.32 10.15
N SER A 86 26.17 -21.28 10.90
CA SER A 86 27.03 -20.14 11.23
C SER A 86 26.84 -19.76 12.70
N GLY A 87 27.62 -20.38 13.58
CA GLY A 87 27.44 -20.24 15.03
C GLY A 87 26.19 -20.96 15.52
N LYS A 88 25.30 -20.24 16.20
CA LYS A 88 24.00 -20.74 16.69
C LYS A 88 22.90 -20.72 15.61
N ASP A 89 23.08 -19.91 14.56
CA ASP A 89 22.10 -19.69 13.50
C ASP A 89 22.54 -20.34 12.17
N TYR A 90 21.69 -20.23 11.15
CA TYR A 90 21.93 -20.70 9.79
C TYR A 90 21.94 -19.52 8.83
N LYS A 91 22.81 -19.55 7.81
CA LYS A 91 22.93 -18.50 6.78
C LYS A 91 22.85 -19.06 5.37
N GLY A 92 22.20 -18.33 4.47
CA GLY A 92 22.06 -18.69 3.06
C GLY A 92 21.86 -17.47 2.16
N LEU A 93 21.71 -17.71 0.87
CA LEU A 93 21.28 -16.68 -0.07
C LEU A 93 19.78 -16.43 0.11
N CYS A 94 19.37 -15.17 0.08
CA CYS A 94 17.99 -14.78 0.27
C CYS A 94 17.14 -15.23 -0.93
N PRO A 95 15.99 -15.90 -0.69
CA PRO A 95 15.07 -16.26 -1.76
C PRO A 95 14.21 -15.06 -2.23
N PHE A 96 14.22 -13.95 -1.47
CA PHE A 96 13.37 -12.78 -1.71
C PHE A 96 14.05 -11.66 -2.48
N HIS A 97 15.37 -11.72 -2.67
CA HIS A 97 16.10 -10.77 -3.50
C HIS A 97 17.39 -11.41 -4.04
N PRO A 98 17.85 -11.02 -5.24
CA PRO A 98 19.08 -11.56 -5.80
C PRO A 98 20.31 -11.03 -5.04
N GLU A 99 21.17 -11.94 -4.58
CA GLU A 99 22.43 -11.59 -3.93
C GLU A 99 23.53 -12.62 -4.21
N LYS A 100 24.80 -12.19 -4.11
CA LYS A 100 25.98 -13.08 -4.27
C LYS A 100 26.58 -13.50 -2.93
N THR A 101 26.32 -12.73 -1.87
CA THR A 101 26.84 -12.96 -0.52
C THR A 101 25.68 -13.31 0.41
N PRO A 102 25.76 -14.39 1.20
CA PRO A 102 24.67 -14.78 2.11
C PRO A 102 24.32 -13.69 3.12
N SER A 103 23.11 -13.11 3.03
CA SER A 103 22.57 -12.18 4.02
C SER A 103 21.31 -12.70 4.72
N PHE A 104 20.76 -13.80 4.24
CA PHE A 104 19.60 -14.47 4.84
C PHE A 104 20.01 -15.30 6.06
N THR A 105 19.53 -14.93 7.25
CA THR A 105 19.85 -15.61 8.51
C THR A 105 18.58 -16.20 9.12
N VAL A 106 18.66 -17.46 9.57
CA VAL A 106 17.57 -18.20 10.20
C VAL A 106 17.98 -18.64 11.59
N SER A 107 17.21 -18.28 12.60
CA SER A 107 17.44 -18.73 13.98
C SER A 107 16.65 -20.01 14.26
N ALA A 108 17.36 -21.10 14.53
CA ALA A 108 16.75 -22.39 14.86
C ALA A 108 16.13 -22.38 16.26
N GLU A 109 16.76 -21.70 17.21
CA GLU A 109 16.28 -21.61 18.59
C GLU A 109 15.04 -20.71 18.69
N LYS A 110 15.08 -19.55 18.02
CA LYS A 110 14.03 -18.54 18.12
C LYS A 110 12.94 -18.65 17.02
N GLN A 111 13.11 -19.58 16.07
CA GLN A 111 12.15 -19.89 15.00
C GLN A 111 11.69 -18.67 14.18
N PHE A 112 12.64 -17.80 13.81
CA PHE A 112 12.41 -16.67 12.90
C PHE A 112 13.60 -16.46 11.96
N TYR A 113 13.38 -15.73 10.87
CA TYR A 113 14.41 -15.34 9.91
C TYR A 113 14.49 -13.83 9.73
N HIS A 114 15.64 -13.36 9.26
CA HIS A 114 15.86 -11.99 8.81
C HIS A 114 16.92 -11.96 7.71
N CYS A 115 16.63 -11.21 6.67
CA CYS A 115 17.55 -10.92 5.60
C CYS A 115 18.22 -9.56 5.85
N PHE A 116 19.52 -9.55 6.11
CA PHE A 116 20.26 -8.30 6.33
C PHE A 116 20.50 -7.48 5.04
N GLY A 117 20.23 -8.04 3.86
CA GLY A 117 20.28 -7.32 2.58
C GLY A 117 18.99 -6.56 2.26
N CYS A 118 17.85 -7.26 2.19
CA CYS A 118 16.57 -6.66 1.79
C CYS A 118 15.61 -6.33 2.96
N GLY A 119 15.93 -6.77 4.17
CA GLY A 119 15.11 -6.59 5.37
C GLY A 119 13.95 -7.58 5.50
N ALA A 120 13.75 -8.51 4.57
CA ALA A 120 12.70 -9.53 4.69
C ALA A 120 12.89 -10.33 5.99
N GLY A 121 11.85 -10.42 6.82
CA GLY A 121 11.95 -11.10 8.11
C GLY A 121 10.59 -11.55 8.63
N GLY A 122 10.56 -12.72 9.26
CA GLY A 122 9.33 -13.30 9.79
C GLY A 122 9.52 -14.69 10.39
N ASN A 123 8.42 -15.36 10.67
CA ASN A 123 8.38 -16.76 11.08
C ASN A 123 8.14 -17.68 9.87
N VAL A 124 7.95 -18.98 10.13
CA VAL A 124 7.69 -20.01 9.11
C VAL A 124 6.42 -19.76 8.28
N ILE A 125 5.40 -19.15 8.87
CA ILE A 125 4.15 -18.83 8.18
C ILE A 125 4.41 -17.68 7.18
N LYS A 126 5.01 -16.59 7.66
CA LYS A 126 5.37 -15.42 6.85
C LYS A 126 6.33 -15.79 5.72
N PHE A 127 7.29 -16.69 5.97
CA PHE A 127 8.19 -17.20 4.94
C PHE A 127 7.44 -17.79 3.75
N LEU A 128 6.47 -18.69 4.01
CA LEU A 128 5.68 -19.32 2.95
C LEU A 128 4.71 -18.35 2.27
N MET A 129 4.11 -17.43 3.04
CA MET A 129 3.26 -16.38 2.48
C MET A 129 4.02 -15.56 1.46
N ASP A 130 5.25 -15.13 1.79
CA ASP A 130 6.06 -14.28 0.93
C ASP A 130 6.68 -15.06 -0.24
N LEU A 131 7.08 -16.31 -0.01
CA LEU A 131 7.73 -17.13 -1.03
C LEU A 131 6.75 -17.60 -2.12
N GLU A 132 5.55 -17.99 -1.71
CA GLU A 132 4.55 -18.63 -2.58
C GLU A 132 3.33 -17.75 -2.86
N ASP A 133 3.32 -16.50 -2.39
CA ASP A 133 2.20 -15.57 -2.54
C ASP A 133 0.87 -16.15 -1.98
N LEU A 134 0.98 -16.78 -0.80
CA LEU A 134 -0.14 -17.40 -0.09
C LEU A 134 -0.78 -16.41 0.90
N SER A 135 -2.10 -16.47 1.05
CA SER A 135 -2.78 -15.87 2.19
C SER A 135 -2.40 -16.59 3.49
N PHE A 136 -2.62 -15.93 4.64
CA PHE A 136 -2.33 -16.51 5.96
C PHE A 136 -3.01 -17.88 6.17
N ILE A 137 -4.27 -18.03 5.74
CA ILE A 137 -5.01 -19.29 5.89
C ILE A 137 -4.46 -20.38 4.98
N GLU A 138 -4.07 -20.04 3.74
CA GLU A 138 -3.44 -20.99 2.82
C GLU A 138 -2.08 -21.46 3.34
N ALA A 139 -1.26 -20.54 3.87
CA ALA A 139 0.02 -20.86 4.49
C ALA A 139 -0.15 -21.76 5.73
N ILE A 140 -1.12 -21.46 6.61
CA ILE A 140 -1.44 -22.30 7.77
C ILE A 140 -1.93 -23.68 7.35
N ARG A 141 -2.81 -23.79 6.34
CA ARG A 141 -3.28 -25.09 5.80
C ARG A 141 -2.11 -25.92 5.29
N LYS A 142 -1.25 -25.32 4.47
CA LYS A 142 -0.08 -25.98 3.91
C LYS A 142 0.89 -26.46 4.99
N LEU A 143 1.12 -25.66 6.03
CA LEU A 143 1.95 -26.07 7.17
C LEU A 143 1.28 -27.15 8.00
N ALA A 144 -0.02 -27.05 8.26
CA ALA A 144 -0.77 -28.02 9.05
C ALA A 144 -0.79 -29.41 8.41
N ASP A 145 -1.02 -29.47 7.09
CA ASP A 145 -0.93 -30.72 6.30
C ASP A 145 0.46 -31.35 6.42
N ARG A 146 1.50 -30.52 6.40
CA ARG A 146 2.90 -30.96 6.51
C ARG A 146 3.25 -31.51 7.89
N VAL A 147 2.75 -30.90 8.97
CA VAL A 147 3.06 -31.29 10.36
C VAL A 147 2.01 -32.23 10.98
N GLY A 148 1.04 -32.68 10.18
CA GLY A 148 -0.02 -33.59 10.62
C GLY A 148 -1.00 -32.99 11.62
N VAL A 149 -1.16 -31.66 11.64
CA VAL A 149 -2.14 -30.97 12.50
C VAL A 149 -3.46 -30.88 11.75
N THR A 150 -4.52 -31.50 12.29
CA THR A 150 -5.85 -31.39 11.70
C THR A 150 -6.42 -30.01 12.02
N LEU A 151 -6.55 -29.17 11.00
CA LEU A 151 -7.23 -27.89 11.16
C LEU A 151 -8.75 -28.14 11.30
N PRO A 152 -9.43 -27.47 12.25
CA PRO A 152 -10.89 -27.51 12.28
C PRO A 152 -11.41 -27.07 10.92
N SER A 153 -12.37 -27.83 10.36
CA SER A 153 -12.95 -27.55 9.05
C SER A 153 -13.69 -26.22 9.11
N VAL A 154 -12.99 -25.13 8.82
CA VAL A 154 -13.61 -23.83 8.69
C VAL A 154 -14.34 -23.82 7.37
N SER A 155 -15.62 -24.15 7.44
CA SER A 155 -16.58 -23.66 6.48
C SER A 155 -16.42 -22.14 6.43
N PRO A 156 -15.99 -21.52 5.31
CA PRO A 156 -15.89 -20.06 5.28
C PRO A 156 -17.23 -19.50 5.73
N SER A 157 -17.22 -18.39 6.48
CA SER A 157 -18.47 -17.79 6.93
C SER A 157 -19.41 -17.62 5.73
N PRO A 158 -20.74 -17.66 5.90
CA PRO A 158 -21.67 -17.48 4.78
C PRO A 158 -21.32 -16.27 3.91
N HIS A 159 -20.83 -15.19 4.54
CA HIS A 159 -20.34 -13.99 3.87
C HIS A 159 -19.03 -14.21 3.08
N GLU A 160 -18.02 -14.86 3.65
CA GLU A 160 -16.77 -15.14 2.94
C GLU A 160 -16.97 -16.12 1.78
N ARG A 161 -17.86 -17.12 1.95
CA ARG A 161 -18.30 -18.01 0.86
C ARG A 161 -18.91 -17.22 -0.27
N GLU A 162 -19.79 -16.28 0.06
CA GLU A 162 -20.44 -15.41 -0.92
C GLU A 162 -19.41 -14.55 -1.67
N VAL A 163 -18.48 -13.92 -0.95
CA VAL A 163 -17.39 -13.12 -1.55
C VAL A 163 -16.50 -13.96 -2.46
N GLN A 164 -16.10 -15.17 -2.02
CA GLN A 164 -15.26 -16.07 -2.81
C GLN A 164 -16.00 -16.58 -4.06
N THR A 165 -17.26 -16.98 -3.91
CA THR A 165 -18.12 -17.39 -5.03
C THR A 165 -18.30 -16.24 -6.03
N GLU A 166 -18.46 -15.01 -5.53
CA GLU A 166 -18.51 -13.83 -6.38
C GLU A 166 -17.18 -13.61 -7.12
N ARG A 167 -16.02 -13.70 -6.45
CA ARG A 167 -14.70 -13.58 -7.10
C ARG A 167 -14.52 -14.60 -8.22
N GLU A 168 -14.84 -15.86 -7.97
CA GLU A 168 -14.73 -16.95 -8.97
C GLU A 168 -15.65 -16.71 -10.17
N MET A 169 -16.88 -16.28 -9.92
CA MET A 169 -17.83 -15.89 -10.95
C MET A 169 -17.29 -14.72 -11.80
N LEU A 170 -16.74 -13.69 -11.17
CA LEU A 170 -16.17 -12.53 -11.87
C LEU A 170 -14.97 -12.93 -12.74
N TYR A 171 -14.07 -13.78 -12.24
CA TYR A 171 -12.94 -14.29 -13.04
C TYR A 171 -13.42 -15.08 -14.26
N LYS A 172 -14.44 -15.94 -14.08
CA LYS A 172 -15.04 -16.70 -15.17
C LYS A 172 -15.64 -15.78 -16.23
N LEU A 173 -16.42 -14.78 -15.84
CA LEU A 173 -17.02 -13.82 -16.77
C LEU A 173 -15.96 -13.03 -17.54
N ASN A 174 -14.95 -12.52 -16.84
CA ASN A 174 -13.86 -11.78 -17.48
C ASN A 174 -13.07 -12.66 -18.47
N THR A 175 -12.83 -13.93 -18.14
CA THR A 175 -12.13 -14.86 -19.04
C THR A 175 -12.95 -15.08 -20.31
N LEU A 176 -14.25 -15.39 -20.19
CA LEU A 176 -15.14 -15.59 -21.34
C LEU A 176 -15.29 -14.31 -22.18
N ALA A 177 -15.30 -13.14 -21.56
CA ALA A 177 -15.33 -11.86 -22.26
C ALA A 177 -14.04 -11.61 -23.06
N MET A 178 -12.87 -11.91 -22.48
CA MET A 178 -11.59 -11.81 -23.18
C MET A 178 -11.57 -12.72 -24.42
N GLU A 179 -11.96 -14.00 -24.27
CA GLU A 179 -12.03 -14.94 -25.39
C GLU A 179 -12.98 -14.47 -26.48
N TYR A 180 -14.12 -13.89 -26.09
CA TYR A 180 -15.08 -13.30 -27.02
C TYR A 180 -14.47 -12.14 -27.82
N PHE A 181 -13.82 -11.19 -27.14
CA PHE A 181 -13.19 -10.04 -27.80
C PHE A 181 -12.06 -10.45 -28.74
N VAL A 182 -11.21 -11.41 -28.34
CA VAL A 182 -10.13 -11.93 -29.19
C VAL A 182 -10.72 -12.59 -30.44
N ARG A 183 -11.75 -13.43 -30.28
CA ARG A 183 -12.45 -14.08 -31.41
C ARG A 183 -13.06 -13.07 -32.36
N LEU A 184 -13.63 -11.99 -31.83
CA LEU A 184 -14.24 -10.94 -32.66
C LEU A 184 -13.19 -10.15 -33.44
N LEU A 185 -12.02 -9.89 -32.85
CA LEU A 185 -10.90 -9.28 -33.55
C LEU A 185 -10.39 -10.16 -34.70
N GLN A 186 -10.42 -11.48 -34.54
CA GLN A 186 -10.02 -12.45 -35.57
C GLN A 186 -11.09 -12.67 -36.66
N ASN A 187 -12.35 -12.29 -36.42
CA ASN A 187 -13.43 -12.48 -37.40
C ASN A 187 -13.14 -11.68 -38.68
N PRO A 188 -13.14 -12.30 -39.89
CA PRO A 188 -12.76 -11.64 -41.14
C PRO A 188 -13.51 -10.34 -41.41
N GLU A 189 -14.82 -10.32 -41.26
CA GLU A 189 -15.68 -9.16 -41.53
C GLU A 189 -15.77 -8.25 -40.29
N GLY A 190 -16.20 -8.80 -39.15
CA GLY A 190 -16.48 -8.03 -37.94
C GLY A 190 -15.25 -7.36 -37.32
N GLY A 191 -14.07 -7.97 -37.46
CA GLY A 191 -12.81 -7.43 -36.92
C GLY A 191 -12.00 -6.58 -37.92
N GLN A 192 -12.45 -6.43 -39.17
CA GLN A 192 -11.65 -5.81 -40.23
C GLN A 192 -11.18 -4.40 -39.88
N ALA A 193 -12.09 -3.54 -39.40
CA ALA A 193 -11.76 -2.15 -39.03
C ALA A 193 -10.78 -2.09 -37.85
N ALA A 194 -10.95 -2.97 -36.85
CA ALA A 194 -10.07 -3.07 -35.70
C ALA A 194 -8.65 -3.53 -36.10
N ARG A 195 -8.55 -4.55 -36.96
CA ARG A 195 -7.25 -5.01 -37.50
C ARG A 195 -6.58 -3.96 -38.38
N ALA A 196 -7.35 -3.26 -39.22
CA ALA A 196 -6.83 -2.16 -40.02
C ALA A 196 -6.29 -1.02 -39.15
N TYR A 197 -6.97 -0.70 -38.04
CA TYR A 197 -6.50 0.28 -37.07
C TYR A 197 -5.20 -0.16 -36.38
N LEU A 198 -5.13 -1.40 -35.90
CA LEU A 198 -3.91 -1.95 -35.29
C LEU A 198 -2.75 -2.01 -36.29
N GLY A 199 -3.02 -2.36 -37.55
CA GLY A 199 -2.04 -2.36 -38.63
C GLY A 199 -1.53 -0.97 -39.01
N LYS A 200 -2.41 0.05 -39.06
CA LYS A 200 -2.00 1.46 -39.22
C LYS A 200 -1.15 1.94 -38.04
N ARG A 201 -1.39 1.37 -36.86
CA ARG A 201 -0.58 1.57 -35.67
C ARG A 201 0.61 0.61 -35.61
N GLU A 202 0.92 -0.15 -36.66
CA GLU A 202 2.07 -1.05 -36.72
C GLU A 202 2.17 -2.06 -35.57
N PHE A 203 1.04 -2.45 -34.97
CA PHE A 203 1.04 -3.56 -34.02
C PHE A 203 1.03 -4.88 -34.78
N ASP A 204 2.04 -5.69 -34.49
CA ASP A 204 2.14 -7.02 -35.08
C ASP A 204 1.17 -8.02 -34.43
N THR A 205 0.96 -9.14 -35.10
CA THR A 205 0.05 -10.18 -34.60
C THR A 205 0.60 -10.86 -33.35
N ALA A 206 1.92 -11.01 -33.23
CA ALA A 206 2.55 -11.71 -32.11
C ALA A 206 2.36 -10.96 -30.78
N VAL A 207 2.51 -9.64 -30.77
CA VAL A 207 2.27 -8.82 -29.58
C VAL A 207 0.77 -8.74 -29.26
N ALA A 208 -0.09 -8.68 -30.28
CA ALA A 208 -1.54 -8.71 -30.08
C ALA A 208 -1.99 -10.03 -29.43
N GLU A 209 -1.44 -11.17 -29.86
CA GLU A 209 -1.69 -12.48 -29.23
C GLU A 209 -1.12 -12.55 -27.81
N ARG A 210 0.11 -12.08 -27.59
CA ARG A 210 0.77 -12.06 -26.29
C ARG A 210 -0.03 -11.28 -25.24
N PHE A 211 -0.57 -10.12 -25.62
CA PHE A 211 -1.41 -9.30 -24.76
C PHE A 211 -2.89 -9.71 -24.77
N GLN A 212 -3.28 -10.67 -25.61
CA GLN A 212 -4.67 -11.08 -25.83
C GLN A 212 -5.56 -9.88 -26.20
N ILE A 213 -5.05 -9.01 -27.07
CA ILE A 213 -5.79 -7.85 -27.59
C ILE A 213 -7.02 -8.35 -28.32
N GLY A 214 -8.16 -7.72 -28.06
CA GLY A 214 -9.43 -8.05 -28.68
C GLY A 214 -10.14 -6.83 -29.28
N TYR A 215 -11.38 -7.06 -29.73
CA TYR A 215 -12.26 -6.02 -30.26
C TYR A 215 -13.66 -6.16 -29.64
N ALA A 216 -14.26 -5.04 -29.27
CA ALA A 216 -15.67 -4.95 -28.89
C ALA A 216 -16.46 -4.27 -30.01
N SER A 217 -17.51 -4.92 -30.52
CA SER A 217 -18.36 -4.38 -31.60
C SER A 217 -19.06 -3.08 -31.21
N ALA A 218 -19.58 -2.37 -32.20
CA ALA A 218 -20.43 -1.19 -31.98
C ALA A 218 -21.84 -1.54 -31.46
N SER A 219 -22.22 -2.82 -31.45
CA SER A 219 -23.52 -3.29 -31.00
C SER A 219 -23.76 -2.96 -29.53
N LEU A 220 -25.03 -2.80 -29.16
CA LEU A 220 -25.40 -2.46 -27.80
C LEU A 220 -25.34 -3.66 -26.84
N ARG A 221 -25.45 -4.90 -27.34
CA ARG A 221 -25.73 -6.07 -26.49
C ARG A 221 -25.05 -7.38 -26.95
N ASP A 222 -24.06 -7.32 -27.83
CA ASP A 222 -23.43 -8.52 -28.36
C ASP A 222 -22.72 -9.33 -27.26
N LEU A 223 -21.93 -8.65 -26.42
CA LEU A 223 -21.20 -9.29 -25.32
C LEU A 223 -22.17 -9.78 -24.26
N THR A 224 -23.12 -8.92 -23.84
CA THR A 224 -24.10 -9.27 -22.81
C THR A 224 -24.93 -10.47 -23.24
N ALA A 225 -25.45 -10.52 -24.46
CA ALA A 225 -26.21 -11.66 -24.97
C ALA A 225 -25.35 -12.94 -25.05
N TYR A 226 -24.08 -12.83 -25.47
CA TYR A 226 -23.16 -13.95 -25.50
C TYR A 226 -22.91 -14.54 -24.10
N LEU A 227 -22.65 -13.68 -23.11
CA LEU A 227 -22.36 -14.12 -21.74
C LEU A 227 -23.61 -14.63 -21.01
N GLU A 228 -24.77 -14.02 -21.19
CA GLU A 228 -26.05 -14.52 -20.66
C GLU A 228 -26.28 -15.98 -21.11
N LYS A 229 -26.05 -16.27 -22.39
CA LYS A 229 -26.21 -17.61 -22.97
C LYS A 229 -25.13 -18.60 -22.51
N THR A 230 -23.87 -18.18 -22.54
CA THR A 230 -22.72 -19.08 -22.36
C THR A 230 -22.36 -19.29 -20.89
N ALA A 231 -22.39 -18.23 -20.09
CA ALA A 231 -22.06 -18.28 -18.67
C ALA A 231 -23.27 -18.57 -17.76
N ARG A 232 -24.49 -18.52 -18.30
CA ARG A 232 -25.76 -18.61 -17.54
C ARG A 232 -25.81 -17.61 -16.39
N CYS A 233 -25.37 -16.39 -16.63
CA CYS A 233 -25.28 -15.32 -15.64
C CYS A 233 -26.42 -14.31 -15.79
N SER A 234 -26.73 -13.59 -14.72
CA SER A 234 -27.67 -12.47 -14.74
C SER A 234 -26.99 -11.17 -15.21
N ARG A 235 -27.79 -10.22 -15.71
CA ARG A 235 -27.30 -8.88 -16.09
C ARG A 235 -26.66 -8.12 -14.93
N ALA A 236 -27.16 -8.33 -13.71
CA ALA A 236 -26.58 -7.75 -12.50
C ALA A 236 -25.16 -8.30 -12.23
N GLN A 237 -24.90 -9.57 -12.52
CA GLN A 237 -23.55 -10.15 -12.43
C GLN A 237 -22.61 -9.54 -13.49
N LEU A 238 -23.11 -9.29 -14.71
CA LEU A 238 -22.35 -8.60 -15.76
C LEU A 238 -22.00 -7.15 -15.40
N GLU A 239 -22.91 -6.46 -14.71
CA GLU A 239 -22.67 -5.12 -14.16
C GLU A 239 -21.64 -5.15 -13.02
N LYS A 240 -21.72 -6.12 -12.10
CA LYS A 240 -20.70 -6.34 -11.05
C LYS A 240 -19.31 -6.63 -11.63
N ALA A 241 -19.23 -7.33 -12.76
CA ALA A 241 -17.99 -7.55 -13.51
C ALA A 241 -17.50 -6.31 -14.27
N GLY A 242 -18.31 -5.25 -14.34
CA GLY A 242 -18.00 -4.05 -15.11
C GLY A 242 -18.08 -4.25 -16.62
N LEU A 243 -18.77 -5.30 -17.08
CA LEU A 243 -18.94 -5.63 -18.51
C LEU A 243 -20.21 -5.01 -19.10
N ALA A 244 -21.20 -4.71 -18.25
CA ALA A 244 -22.46 -4.08 -18.63
C ALA A 244 -22.69 -2.76 -17.88
N LYS A 245 -23.50 -1.88 -18.46
CA LYS A 245 -24.01 -0.65 -17.83
C LYS A 245 -25.53 -0.65 -17.90
N LYS A 246 -26.18 -0.36 -16.77
CA LYS A 246 -27.63 -0.15 -16.69
C LYS A 246 -28.03 1.20 -17.30
N ARG A 247 -29.09 1.23 -18.12
CA ARG A 247 -29.74 2.47 -18.59
C ARG A 247 -30.84 2.93 -17.63
N GLU A 248 -31.12 4.24 -17.62
CA GLU A 248 -32.07 4.88 -16.69
C GLU A 248 -33.52 4.43 -16.90
N HIS A 249 -33.94 4.13 -18.13
CA HIS A 249 -35.26 3.55 -18.46
C HIS A 249 -35.17 2.68 -19.74
N PRO A 250 -35.85 1.51 -19.86
CA PRO A 250 -36.37 0.58 -18.85
C PRO A 250 -35.47 -0.68 -18.70
N GLN A 251 -34.97 -1.02 -17.50
CA GLN A 251 -34.21 -2.27 -17.16
C GLN A 251 -33.22 -2.82 -18.22
N GLU A 252 -32.72 -1.96 -19.11
CA GLU A 252 -31.92 -2.38 -20.24
C GLU A 252 -30.46 -2.26 -19.86
N TYR A 253 -29.76 -3.38 -19.96
CA TYR A 253 -28.32 -3.43 -19.81
C TYR A 253 -27.72 -3.39 -21.19
N VAL A 254 -26.73 -2.52 -21.36
CA VAL A 254 -25.93 -2.42 -22.57
C VAL A 254 -24.48 -2.76 -22.26
N ASP A 255 -23.77 -3.25 -23.27
CA ASP A 255 -22.35 -3.54 -23.18
C ASP A 255 -21.60 -2.26 -22.79
N ARG A 256 -20.72 -2.34 -21.78
CA ARG A 256 -19.93 -1.18 -21.34
C ARG A 256 -18.96 -0.74 -22.43
N PHE A 257 -18.27 -1.72 -23.02
CA PHE A 257 -17.27 -1.49 -24.06
C PHE A 257 -17.92 -1.69 -25.41
N ARG A 258 -17.86 -0.66 -26.25
CA ARG A 258 -18.43 -0.66 -27.60
C ARG A 258 -17.50 0.08 -28.54
N ASN A 259 -17.34 -0.48 -29.74
CA ASN A 259 -16.46 -0.01 -30.80
C ASN A 259 -15.05 0.33 -30.32
N ARG A 260 -14.41 -0.62 -29.61
CA ARG A 260 -13.13 -0.41 -28.93
C ARG A 260 -12.15 -1.55 -29.18
N ILE A 261 -10.87 -1.20 -29.34
CA ILE A 261 -9.76 -2.15 -29.14
C ILE A 261 -9.69 -2.46 -27.65
N MET A 262 -9.70 -3.74 -27.31
CA MET A 262 -9.80 -4.24 -25.95
C MET A 262 -8.44 -4.75 -25.47
N PHE A 263 -8.03 -4.26 -24.30
CA PHE A 263 -6.85 -4.68 -23.56
C PHE A 263 -7.30 -5.37 -22.27
N PRO A 264 -7.09 -6.69 -22.12
CA PRO A 264 -7.35 -7.37 -20.86
C PRO A 264 -6.43 -6.84 -19.76
N LEU A 265 -6.99 -6.52 -18.60
CA LEU A 265 -6.24 -6.13 -17.41
C LEU A 265 -6.04 -7.36 -16.54
N LYS A 266 -4.78 -7.70 -16.24
CA LYS A 266 -4.40 -8.94 -15.54
C LYS A 266 -3.80 -8.66 -14.16
N ASP A 267 -4.14 -9.48 -13.17
CA ASP A 267 -3.39 -9.45 -11.91
C ASP A 267 -1.96 -9.97 -12.11
N ALA A 268 -1.09 -9.86 -11.09
CA ALA A 268 0.29 -10.32 -11.18
C ALA A 268 0.45 -11.84 -11.45
N ARG A 269 -0.63 -12.62 -11.34
CA ARG A 269 -0.71 -14.07 -11.63
C ARG A 269 -1.27 -14.34 -13.03
N GLY A 270 -1.61 -13.31 -13.80
CA GLY A 270 -2.13 -13.42 -15.16
C GLY A 270 -3.65 -13.61 -15.26
N LYS A 271 -4.41 -13.54 -14.15
CA LYS A 271 -5.87 -13.68 -14.21
C LYS A 271 -6.53 -12.38 -14.66
N ILE A 272 -7.56 -12.46 -15.52
CA ILE A 272 -8.26 -11.28 -16.03
C ILE A 272 -9.13 -10.66 -14.94
N VAL A 273 -8.79 -9.45 -14.51
CA VAL A 273 -9.52 -8.69 -13.48
C VAL A 273 -10.43 -7.62 -14.05
N GLY A 274 -10.21 -7.21 -15.31
CA GLY A 274 -11.03 -6.22 -16.00
C GLY A 274 -10.49 -5.93 -17.40
N PHE A 275 -10.89 -4.80 -17.96
CA PHE A 275 -10.54 -4.40 -19.32
C PHE A 275 -10.28 -2.90 -19.44
N ALA A 276 -9.43 -2.53 -20.38
CA ALA A 276 -9.37 -1.19 -20.93
C ALA A 276 -9.76 -1.23 -22.42
N GLY A 277 -10.46 -0.20 -22.87
CA GLY A 277 -11.00 -0.10 -24.22
C GLY A 277 -10.61 1.22 -24.88
N ARG A 278 -9.86 1.17 -25.97
CA ARG A 278 -9.50 2.32 -26.80
C ARG A 278 -10.54 2.50 -27.92
N ALA A 279 -11.18 3.66 -27.96
CA ALA A 279 -12.15 4.02 -29.01
C ALA A 279 -11.50 3.90 -30.40
N LEU A 280 -12.25 3.31 -31.34
CA LEU A 280 -11.85 3.22 -32.75
C LEU A 280 -12.34 4.41 -33.57
N GLY A 281 -13.42 5.07 -33.14
CA GLY A 281 -13.95 6.28 -33.75
C GLY A 281 -13.96 7.45 -32.78
N GLU A 282 -15.05 8.21 -32.78
CA GLU A 282 -15.24 9.44 -32.00
C GLU A 282 -15.82 9.19 -30.60
N GLU A 283 -15.84 7.93 -30.11
CA GLU A 283 -16.44 7.62 -28.82
C GLU A 283 -15.67 8.26 -27.65
N ILE A 284 -16.38 9.06 -26.85
CA ILE A 284 -15.85 9.67 -25.62
C ILE A 284 -16.20 8.78 -24.42
N PRO A 285 -15.24 8.47 -23.52
CA PRO A 285 -13.82 8.88 -23.55
C PRO A 285 -12.98 8.04 -24.51
N LYS A 286 -11.86 8.61 -24.97
CA LYS A 286 -10.88 7.98 -25.88
C LYS A 286 -10.38 6.63 -25.32
N TYR A 287 -10.05 6.59 -24.03
CA TYR A 287 -9.80 5.36 -23.28
C TYR A 287 -10.86 5.18 -22.21
N LEU A 288 -11.42 3.98 -22.11
CA LEU A 288 -12.38 3.61 -21.08
C LEU A 288 -11.85 2.40 -20.32
N ASN A 289 -11.67 2.52 -19.00
CA ASN A 289 -11.32 1.37 -18.16
C ASN A 289 -12.58 0.75 -17.55
N SER A 290 -12.49 -0.51 -17.13
CA SER A 290 -13.45 -1.12 -16.21
C SER A 290 -13.64 -0.22 -14.98
N PRO A 291 -14.87 -0.17 -14.43
CA PRO A 291 -15.09 0.49 -13.14
C PRO A 291 -14.36 -0.28 -12.03
N GLU A 292 -14.30 0.30 -10.84
CA GLU A 292 -13.86 -0.42 -9.64
C GLU A 292 -14.77 -1.64 -9.39
N THR A 293 -14.17 -2.82 -9.27
CA THR A 293 -14.89 -4.07 -8.95
C THR A 293 -14.26 -4.75 -7.73
N LEU A 294 -14.72 -5.94 -7.38
CA LEU A 294 -14.09 -6.79 -6.38
C LEU A 294 -12.73 -7.35 -6.86
N LEU A 295 -12.53 -7.45 -8.18
CA LEU A 295 -11.29 -7.95 -8.78
C LEU A 295 -10.34 -6.84 -9.20
N TYR A 296 -10.87 -5.69 -9.62
CA TYR A 296 -10.08 -4.61 -10.22
C TYR A 296 -10.19 -3.34 -9.39
N LYS A 297 -9.03 -2.93 -8.86
CA LYS A 297 -8.81 -1.63 -8.22
C LYS A 297 -7.76 -0.88 -9.03
N LYS A 298 -8.12 0.23 -9.68
CA LYS A 298 -7.21 0.96 -10.58
C LYS A 298 -5.94 1.41 -9.86
N SER A 299 -6.08 1.85 -8.61
CA SER A 299 -4.97 2.27 -7.75
C SER A 299 -4.03 1.14 -7.31
N GLN A 300 -4.35 -0.12 -7.60
CA GLN A 300 -3.59 -1.32 -7.22
C GLN A 300 -3.27 -2.21 -8.43
N HIS A 301 -3.27 -1.64 -9.63
CA HIS A 301 -3.01 -2.37 -10.86
C HIS A 301 -2.00 -1.62 -11.72
N LEU A 302 -1.06 -2.37 -12.29
CA LEU A 302 -0.12 -1.93 -13.31
C LEU A 302 -0.28 -2.83 -14.52
N PHE A 303 -0.57 -2.23 -15.67
CA PHE A 303 -0.73 -2.98 -16.91
C PHE A 303 0.60 -3.59 -17.34
N GLY A 304 0.57 -4.85 -17.80
CA GLY A 304 1.75 -5.60 -18.24
C GLY A 304 2.60 -6.21 -17.12
N LEU A 305 2.29 -5.99 -15.84
CA LEU A 305 3.09 -6.50 -14.72
C LEU A 305 3.19 -8.04 -14.71
N ASP A 306 2.12 -8.73 -15.09
CA ASP A 306 2.09 -10.20 -15.22
C ASP A 306 3.13 -10.72 -16.21
N LEU A 307 3.34 -9.99 -17.30
CA LEU A 307 4.31 -10.31 -18.36
C LEU A 307 5.72 -9.79 -18.04
N ALA A 308 5.83 -8.68 -17.30
CA ALA A 308 7.08 -7.98 -17.08
C ALA A 308 7.87 -8.48 -15.87
N ARG A 309 7.21 -9.08 -14.87
CA ARG A 309 7.79 -9.42 -13.56
C ARG A 309 9.14 -10.16 -13.62
N GLU A 310 9.28 -11.11 -14.55
CA GLU A 310 10.51 -11.90 -14.70
C GLU A 310 11.64 -11.05 -15.30
N ALA A 311 11.33 -10.27 -16.34
CA ALA A 311 12.28 -9.36 -16.96
C ALA A 311 12.71 -8.25 -15.99
N ILE A 312 11.78 -7.69 -15.20
CA ILE A 312 12.10 -6.68 -14.17
C ILE A 312 13.08 -7.23 -13.15
N ARG A 313 12.88 -8.45 -12.65
CA ARG A 313 13.82 -9.09 -11.71
C ARG A 313 15.19 -9.35 -12.34
N LYS A 314 15.19 -9.82 -13.60
CA LYS A 314 16.43 -10.16 -14.32
C LYS A 314 17.28 -8.93 -14.61
N GLU A 315 16.67 -7.86 -15.08
CA GLU A 315 17.35 -6.60 -15.45
C GLU A 315 17.57 -5.68 -14.24
N ASP A 316 16.99 -6.03 -13.07
CA ASP A 316 16.91 -5.18 -11.87
C ASP A 316 16.51 -3.74 -12.21
N SER A 317 15.51 -3.59 -13.08
CA SER A 317 15.03 -2.29 -13.53
C SER A 317 13.66 -2.42 -14.16
N VAL A 318 12.78 -1.43 -13.92
CA VAL A 318 11.49 -1.31 -14.60
C VAL A 318 11.40 0.01 -15.37
N LEU A 319 10.88 -0.06 -16.60
CA LEU A 319 10.44 1.10 -17.35
C LEU A 319 8.98 1.41 -17.00
N LEU A 320 8.70 2.61 -16.51
CA LEU A 320 7.34 3.05 -16.20
C LEU A 320 6.86 4.02 -17.27
N VAL A 321 5.84 3.62 -18.02
CA VAL A 321 5.18 4.42 -19.07
C VAL A 321 3.74 4.78 -18.68
N GLU A 322 3.11 5.68 -19.43
CA GLU A 322 1.74 6.13 -19.14
C GLU A 322 0.67 5.26 -19.78
N GLY A 323 0.86 4.87 -21.04
CA GLY A 323 -0.18 4.28 -21.88
C GLY A 323 -0.06 2.78 -22.11
N HIS A 324 -1.19 2.19 -22.51
CA HIS A 324 -1.23 0.79 -22.97
C HIS A 324 -0.42 0.61 -24.26
N PHE A 325 -0.48 1.58 -25.17
CA PHE A 325 0.18 1.49 -26.48
C PHE A 325 1.69 1.56 -26.33
N ASP A 326 2.19 2.49 -25.53
CA ASP A 326 3.60 2.63 -25.18
C ASP A 326 4.17 1.32 -24.66
N LEU A 327 3.45 0.69 -23.73
CA LEU A 327 3.86 -0.59 -23.17
C LEU A 327 3.85 -1.70 -24.21
N VAL A 328 2.76 -1.85 -24.98
CA VAL A 328 2.67 -2.89 -26.01
C VAL A 328 3.78 -2.70 -27.06
N ARG A 329 4.10 -1.46 -27.43
CA ARG A 329 5.20 -1.13 -28.36
C ARG A 329 6.55 -1.56 -27.81
N LEU A 330 6.83 -1.28 -26.54
CA LEU A 330 8.07 -1.70 -25.88
C LEU A 330 8.23 -3.22 -25.95
N PHE A 331 7.16 -3.95 -25.64
CA PHE A 331 7.16 -5.41 -25.73
C PHE A 331 7.34 -5.94 -27.16
N GLN A 332 6.74 -5.28 -28.17
CA GLN A 332 6.94 -5.64 -29.58
C GLN A 332 8.42 -5.55 -29.97
N HIS A 333 9.15 -4.57 -29.42
CA HIS A 333 10.59 -4.39 -29.63
C HIS A 333 11.46 -5.20 -28.65
N GLY A 334 10.88 -6.19 -27.96
CA GLY A 334 11.62 -7.07 -27.06
C GLY A 334 11.97 -6.46 -25.69
N ILE A 335 11.49 -5.25 -25.39
CA ILE A 335 11.72 -4.57 -24.11
C ILE A 335 10.64 -5.03 -23.13
N ALA A 336 10.92 -6.12 -22.44
CA ALA A 336 9.94 -6.84 -21.61
C ALA A 336 9.85 -6.36 -20.15
N ASN A 337 10.75 -5.47 -19.69
CA ASN A 337 10.76 -4.97 -18.32
C ASN A 337 9.99 -3.64 -18.15
N ALA A 338 8.85 -3.50 -18.84
CA ALA A 338 8.02 -2.29 -18.82
C ALA A 338 6.64 -2.51 -18.19
N VAL A 339 6.13 -1.49 -17.48
CA VAL A 339 4.77 -1.48 -16.89
C VAL A 339 4.11 -0.11 -17.11
N ALA A 340 2.77 -0.07 -17.11
CA ALA A 340 2.02 1.17 -17.37
C ALA A 340 0.96 1.48 -16.30
N THR A 341 0.79 2.78 -16.00
CA THR A 341 -0.24 3.27 -15.05
C THR A 341 -1.62 3.45 -15.68
N CYS A 342 -1.69 3.59 -17.01
CA CYS A 342 -2.91 3.54 -17.81
C CYS A 342 -3.98 4.57 -17.43
N GLY A 343 -3.58 5.84 -17.43
CA GLY A 343 -4.46 7.00 -17.24
C GLY A 343 -4.86 7.25 -15.78
N THR A 344 -4.00 6.87 -14.83
CA THR A 344 -4.05 7.31 -13.44
C THR A 344 -2.72 7.92 -13.04
N ALA A 345 -2.76 8.88 -12.13
CA ALA A 345 -1.57 9.24 -11.38
C ALA A 345 -1.02 7.99 -10.67
N LEU A 346 0.29 7.81 -10.70
CA LEU A 346 0.99 6.75 -9.98
C LEU A 346 0.58 6.77 -8.50
N THR A 347 0.40 5.59 -7.89
CA THR A 347 0.01 5.46 -6.47
C THR A 347 1.09 4.75 -5.65
N ALA A 348 1.10 4.98 -4.34
CA ALA A 348 1.97 4.25 -3.42
C ALA A 348 1.74 2.72 -3.46
N LEU A 349 0.51 2.27 -3.70
CA LEU A 349 0.18 0.85 -3.81
C LEU A 349 0.75 0.24 -5.11
N GLN A 350 0.70 0.96 -6.23
CA GLN A 350 1.36 0.55 -7.47
C GLN A 350 2.88 0.51 -7.32
N ILE A 351 3.47 1.49 -6.63
CA ILE A 351 4.91 1.48 -6.33
C ILE A 351 5.26 0.28 -5.46
N GLY A 352 4.42 -0.07 -4.49
CA GLY A 352 4.56 -1.29 -3.69
C GLY A 352 4.61 -2.55 -4.55
N LEU A 353 3.78 -2.65 -5.59
CA LEU A 353 3.83 -3.77 -6.54
C LEU A 353 5.18 -3.83 -7.26
N ILE A 354 5.73 -2.71 -7.70
CA ILE A 354 7.05 -2.65 -8.37
C ILE A 354 8.17 -3.04 -7.41
N ARG A 355 8.12 -2.52 -6.17
CA ARG A 355 9.13 -2.70 -5.12
C ARG A 355 9.35 -4.18 -4.75
N ASN A 356 8.35 -5.03 -5.00
CA ASN A 356 8.48 -6.48 -4.85
C ASN A 356 9.46 -7.13 -5.85
N TYR A 357 9.86 -6.41 -6.91
CA TYR A 357 10.69 -6.93 -7.99
C TYR A 357 12.00 -6.14 -8.18
N THR A 358 11.97 -4.82 -8.01
CA THR A 358 13.17 -3.95 -8.10
C THR A 358 12.94 -2.65 -7.34
N ARG A 359 14.03 -1.95 -6.97
CA ARG A 359 13.99 -0.55 -6.53
C ARG A 359 14.32 0.44 -7.64
N ASN A 360 14.79 -0.02 -8.80
CA ASN A 360 15.25 0.85 -9.88
C ASN A 360 14.14 1.09 -10.89
N VAL A 361 13.73 2.36 -11.02
CA VAL A 361 12.67 2.80 -11.93
C VAL A 361 13.25 3.78 -12.92
N VAL A 362 13.01 3.53 -14.20
CA VAL A 362 13.21 4.52 -15.26
C VAL A 362 11.86 5.04 -15.68
N LEU A 363 11.61 6.30 -15.36
CA LEU A 363 10.44 7.02 -15.81
C LEU A 363 10.61 7.35 -17.29
N VAL A 364 9.71 6.86 -18.15
CA VAL A 364 9.71 7.14 -19.58
C VAL A 364 8.47 7.97 -19.87
N PHE A 365 8.67 9.27 -20.08
CA PHE A 365 7.57 10.21 -20.24
C PHE A 365 7.64 10.99 -21.54
N ASP A 366 6.46 11.42 -21.95
CA ASP A 366 6.28 12.33 -23.07
C ASP A 366 7.01 13.65 -22.77
N SER A 367 7.51 14.27 -23.82
CA SER A 367 8.28 15.51 -23.76
C SER A 367 7.44 16.76 -23.46
N ASP A 368 6.12 16.63 -23.30
CA ASP A 368 5.21 17.76 -23.10
C ASP A 368 5.15 18.25 -21.64
N ALA A 369 4.57 19.43 -21.44
CA ALA A 369 4.48 20.05 -20.11
C ALA A 369 3.61 19.25 -19.12
N ALA A 370 2.63 18.49 -19.61
CA ALA A 370 1.76 17.66 -18.78
C ALA A 370 2.53 16.41 -18.28
N GLY A 371 3.28 15.77 -19.17
CA GLY A 371 4.19 14.66 -18.88
C GLY A 371 5.26 15.06 -17.87
N GLN A 372 5.89 16.24 -18.02
CA GLN A 372 6.85 16.74 -17.02
C GLN A 372 6.22 16.96 -15.63
N ALA A 373 5.01 17.52 -15.58
CA ALA A 373 4.30 17.71 -14.32
C ALA A 373 3.88 16.39 -13.66
N ALA A 374 3.44 15.41 -14.47
CA ALA A 374 3.15 14.05 -14.03
C ALA A 374 4.42 13.34 -13.52
N SER A 375 5.55 13.53 -14.22
CA SER A 375 6.86 13.00 -13.84
C SER A 375 7.27 13.46 -12.45
N ARG A 376 7.10 14.75 -12.16
CA ARG A 376 7.43 15.32 -10.84
C ARG A 376 6.57 14.71 -9.73
N LYS A 377 5.26 14.61 -9.94
CA LYS A 377 4.35 13.99 -8.96
C LYS A 377 4.67 12.51 -8.75
N GLY A 378 4.98 11.79 -9.82
CA GLY A 378 5.40 10.38 -9.76
C GLY A 378 6.73 10.22 -9.02
N TYR A 379 7.69 11.10 -9.28
CA TYR A 379 8.98 11.13 -8.60
C TYR A 379 8.84 11.34 -7.10
N ASP A 380 8.03 12.31 -6.65
CA ASP A 380 7.83 12.58 -5.22
C ASP A 380 7.35 11.31 -4.50
N LEU A 381 6.38 10.58 -5.08
CA LEU A 381 5.88 9.32 -4.53
C LEU A 381 6.92 8.18 -4.57
N LEU A 382 7.70 8.10 -5.64
CA LEU A 382 8.77 7.10 -5.77
C LEU A 382 9.89 7.34 -4.75
N LEU A 383 10.26 8.61 -4.53
CA LEU A 383 11.26 9.00 -3.53
C LEU A 383 10.79 8.70 -2.11
N GLU A 384 9.52 8.97 -1.78
CA GLU A 384 8.93 8.61 -0.49
C GLU A 384 9.04 7.11 -0.17
N GLN A 385 8.94 6.28 -1.21
CA GLN A 385 9.06 4.82 -1.17
C GLN A 385 10.51 4.31 -1.34
N GLU A 386 11.51 5.21 -1.33
CA GLU A 386 12.94 4.90 -1.42
C GLU A 386 13.31 4.11 -2.69
N MET A 387 12.69 4.48 -3.81
CA MET A 387 13.00 3.98 -5.14
C MET A 387 14.13 4.79 -5.76
N ASN A 388 15.00 4.13 -6.52
CA ASN A 388 16.04 4.76 -7.32
C ASN A 388 15.43 5.19 -8.65
N VAL A 389 15.30 6.49 -8.89
CA VAL A 389 14.56 7.01 -10.04
C VAL A 389 15.49 7.65 -11.07
N LYS A 390 15.47 7.10 -12.28
CA LYS A 390 16.02 7.73 -13.49
C LYS A 390 14.89 8.27 -14.35
N ILE A 391 15.22 9.20 -15.24
CA ILE A 391 14.27 9.72 -16.22
C ILE A 391 14.84 9.60 -17.64
N LEU A 392 14.04 9.05 -18.54
CA LEU A 392 14.26 9.08 -19.97
C LEU A 392 13.32 10.13 -20.57
N THR A 393 13.90 11.22 -21.06
CA THR A 393 13.17 12.25 -21.81
C THR A 393 13.32 11.97 -23.30
N LEU A 394 12.21 11.73 -23.98
CA LEU A 394 12.18 11.54 -25.43
C LEU A 394 12.28 12.88 -26.17
N PRO A 395 12.70 12.90 -27.45
CA PRO A 395 12.69 14.12 -28.27
C PRO A 395 11.30 14.76 -28.35
N GLN A 396 11.27 16.06 -28.62
CA GLN A 396 10.03 16.83 -28.63
C GLN A 396 9.00 16.23 -29.60
N GLY A 397 7.78 16.00 -29.10
CA GLY A 397 6.68 15.44 -29.88
C GLY A 397 6.63 13.92 -29.97
N HIS A 398 7.62 13.21 -29.39
CA HIS A 398 7.61 11.76 -29.31
C HIS A 398 7.09 11.23 -27.96
N ASP A 399 6.31 10.17 -28.05
CA ASP A 399 5.99 9.19 -27.01
C ASP A 399 6.78 7.88 -27.29
N PRO A 400 6.78 6.88 -26.40
CA PRO A 400 7.48 5.62 -26.67
C PRO A 400 6.96 4.89 -27.93
N ASP A 401 5.67 5.04 -28.25
CA ASP A 401 5.05 4.46 -29.46
C ASP A 401 5.71 5.01 -30.74
N SER A 402 5.68 6.34 -30.92
CA SER A 402 6.23 7.05 -32.07
C SER A 402 7.75 7.05 -32.10
N PHE A 403 8.43 7.13 -30.97
CA PHE A 403 9.89 7.07 -30.94
C PHE A 403 10.42 5.74 -31.48
N LEU A 404 9.80 4.62 -31.08
CA LEU A 404 10.21 3.28 -31.54
C LEU A 404 9.75 2.96 -32.97
N GLN A 405 8.87 3.75 -33.57
CA GLN A 405 8.56 3.67 -35.00
C GLN A 405 9.67 4.30 -35.84
N ASP A 406 10.19 5.44 -35.40
CA ASP A 406 11.16 6.23 -36.17
C ASP A 406 12.62 5.83 -35.90
N GLU A 407 12.92 5.29 -34.72
CA GLU A 407 14.27 5.02 -34.25
C GLU A 407 14.49 3.54 -33.90
N LYS A 408 15.74 3.07 -34.04
CA LYS A 408 16.10 1.68 -33.75
C LYS A 408 16.03 1.38 -32.25
N THR A 409 15.57 0.17 -31.91
CA THR A 409 15.50 -0.35 -30.53
C THR A 409 16.80 -0.21 -29.76
N GLU A 410 17.95 -0.40 -30.42
CA GLU A 410 19.27 -0.28 -29.80
C GLU A 410 19.53 1.13 -29.27
N LYS A 411 19.09 2.17 -30.00
CA LYS A 411 19.22 3.58 -29.61
C LYS A 411 18.34 3.90 -28.40
N PHE A 412 17.10 3.40 -28.38
CA PHE A 412 16.23 3.54 -27.21
C PHE A 412 16.87 2.90 -25.98
N MET A 413 17.37 1.68 -26.10
CA MET A 413 18.01 0.98 -24.98
C MET A 413 19.32 1.64 -24.53
N GLU A 414 20.06 2.26 -25.45
CA GLU A 414 21.22 3.09 -25.10
C GLU A 414 20.80 4.32 -24.27
N GLN A 415 19.73 5.01 -24.68
CA GLN A 415 19.19 6.13 -23.93
C GLN A 415 18.66 5.70 -22.55
N VAL A 416 18.02 4.54 -22.44
CA VAL A 416 17.60 3.95 -21.14
C VAL A 416 18.81 3.71 -20.24
N ARG A 417 19.89 3.10 -20.75
CA ARG A 417 21.10 2.83 -19.95
C ARG A 417 21.76 4.11 -19.46
N ASN A 418 21.83 5.10 -20.33
CA ASN A 418 22.45 6.40 -20.07
C ASN A 418 21.48 7.41 -19.42
N ALA A 419 20.25 6.99 -19.09
CA ALA A 419 19.26 7.86 -18.48
C ALA A 419 19.80 8.43 -17.16
N PRO A 420 19.83 9.76 -16.99
CA PRO A 420 20.34 10.37 -15.78
C PRO A 420 19.39 10.12 -14.60
N PRO A 421 19.89 10.17 -13.36
CA PRO A 421 19.05 10.30 -12.17
C PRO A 421 18.04 11.45 -12.35
N PHE A 422 16.82 11.26 -11.89
CA PHE A 422 15.77 12.26 -12.01
C PHE A 422 16.18 13.61 -11.41
N ILE A 423 16.82 13.58 -10.23
CA ILE A 423 17.29 14.77 -9.52
C ILE A 423 18.25 15.58 -10.40
N GLU A 424 19.22 14.90 -11.02
CA GLU A 424 20.20 15.55 -11.90
C GLU A 424 19.50 16.25 -13.07
N SER A 425 18.59 15.54 -13.73
CA SER A 425 17.81 16.08 -14.85
C SER A 425 16.96 17.28 -14.42
N TYR A 426 16.33 17.21 -13.25
CA TYR A 426 15.50 18.28 -12.70
C TYR A 426 16.31 19.54 -12.38
N ILE A 427 17.50 19.38 -11.79
CA ILE A 427 18.42 20.48 -11.53
C ILE A 427 18.82 21.15 -12.85
N LYS A 428 19.31 20.35 -13.81
CA LYS A 428 19.74 20.84 -15.14
C LYS A 428 18.62 21.57 -15.88
N GLU A 429 17.40 21.04 -15.86
CA GLU A 429 16.26 21.66 -16.51
C GLU A 429 15.85 22.97 -15.83
N THR A 430 15.84 23.01 -14.50
CA THR A 430 15.53 24.23 -13.75
C THR A 430 16.56 25.33 -14.00
N LEU A 431 17.84 24.98 -14.14
CA LEU A 431 18.91 25.92 -14.50
C LEU A 431 18.72 26.54 -15.89
N LYS A 432 18.23 25.77 -16.87
CA LYS A 432 17.98 26.27 -18.24
C LYS A 432 16.81 27.26 -18.31
N GLN A 433 15.85 27.14 -17.40
CA GLN A 433 14.65 27.99 -17.36
C GLN A 433 14.90 29.37 -16.74
N GLU A 434 16.07 29.58 -16.12
CA GLU A 434 16.37 30.77 -15.32
C GLU A 434 17.71 31.40 -15.72
N ASN A 435 17.81 32.73 -15.61
CA ASN A 435 19.08 33.42 -15.85
C ASN A 435 20.00 33.31 -14.61
N ILE A 436 20.82 32.28 -14.55
CA ILE A 436 21.75 32.01 -13.45
C ILE A 436 22.89 33.04 -13.31
N ALA A 437 23.11 33.89 -14.31
CA ALA A 437 24.06 35.01 -14.19
C ALA A 437 23.54 36.10 -13.24
N SER A 438 22.21 36.18 -13.04
CA SER A 438 21.60 37.12 -12.11
C SER A 438 21.47 36.52 -10.69
N PRO A 439 21.66 37.32 -9.62
CA PRO A 439 21.36 36.87 -8.25
C PRO A 439 19.93 36.34 -8.09
N ASP A 440 18.93 37.03 -8.66
CA ASP A 440 17.52 36.62 -8.56
C ASP A 440 17.24 35.29 -9.26
N GLY A 441 17.86 35.05 -10.42
CA GLY A 441 17.74 33.77 -11.12
C GLY A 441 18.31 32.61 -10.31
N ARG A 442 19.48 32.80 -9.68
CA ARG A 442 20.06 31.80 -8.77
C ARG A 442 19.13 31.50 -7.58
N ILE A 443 18.54 32.54 -6.98
CA ILE A 443 17.58 32.38 -5.88
C ILE A 443 16.34 31.58 -6.33
N ARG A 444 15.79 31.87 -7.52
CA ARG A 444 14.63 31.13 -8.05
C ARG A 444 14.93 29.66 -8.31
N VAL A 445 16.09 29.33 -8.89
CA VAL A 445 16.53 27.93 -9.08
C VAL A 445 16.61 27.22 -7.74
N VAL A 446 17.33 27.82 -6.78
CA VAL A 446 17.52 27.25 -5.44
C VAL A 446 16.18 27.01 -4.75
N ASN A 447 15.27 27.98 -4.75
CA ASN A 447 13.95 27.84 -4.12
C ASN A 447 13.08 26.75 -4.76
N ARG A 448 13.28 26.45 -6.04
CA ARG A 448 12.54 25.41 -6.77
C ARG A 448 13.12 24.02 -6.55
N VAL A 449 14.44 23.90 -6.44
CA VAL A 449 15.15 22.62 -6.28
C VAL A 449 15.23 22.16 -4.83
N LEU A 450 15.50 23.07 -3.89
CA LEU A 450 15.74 22.73 -2.48
C LEU A 450 14.63 21.90 -1.83
N PRO A 451 13.32 22.15 -2.07
CA PRO A 451 12.25 21.32 -1.50
C PRO A 451 12.35 19.85 -1.90
N MET A 452 12.76 19.56 -3.15
CA MET A 452 12.94 18.20 -3.65
C MET A 452 14.13 17.52 -2.98
N LEU A 453 15.27 18.22 -2.87
CA LEU A 453 16.46 17.69 -2.18
C LEU A 453 16.19 17.45 -0.69
N GLY A 454 15.33 18.27 -0.08
CA GLY A 454 14.86 18.08 1.28
C GLY A 454 14.15 16.74 1.50
N GLY A 455 13.40 16.25 0.50
CA GLY A 455 12.66 14.98 0.56
C GLY A 455 13.56 13.73 0.55
N ILE A 456 14.85 13.87 0.21
CA ILE A 456 15.80 12.75 0.18
C ILE A 456 16.14 12.35 1.62
N LYS A 457 15.74 11.13 2.01
CA LYS A 457 15.98 10.58 3.36
C LYS A 457 17.45 10.28 3.62
N ASN A 458 18.17 9.78 2.62
CA ASN A 458 19.59 9.46 2.73
C ASN A 458 20.41 10.76 2.84
N HIS A 459 21.03 10.98 4.01
CA HIS A 459 21.79 12.19 4.28
C HIS A 459 22.99 12.36 3.35
N LEU A 460 23.71 11.27 3.04
CA LEU A 460 24.89 11.32 2.18
C LEU A 460 24.48 11.71 0.76
N GLU A 461 23.48 11.01 0.20
CA GLU A 461 22.94 11.31 -1.13
C GLU A 461 22.46 12.75 -1.23
N ARG A 462 21.69 13.22 -0.23
CA ARG A 462 21.23 14.62 -0.16
C ARG A 462 22.40 15.60 -0.15
N THR A 463 23.45 15.33 0.62
CA THR A 463 24.63 16.20 0.68
C THR A 463 25.35 16.25 -0.67
N GLU A 464 25.50 15.13 -1.36
CA GLU A 464 26.12 15.11 -2.70
C GLU A 464 25.31 15.88 -3.74
N TRP A 465 23.97 15.75 -3.75
CA TRP A 465 23.14 16.54 -4.65
C TRP A 465 23.13 18.04 -4.32
N ILE A 466 23.27 18.41 -3.05
CA ILE A 466 23.42 19.82 -2.65
C ILE A 466 24.76 20.38 -3.11
N LYS A 467 25.85 19.61 -3.02
CA LYS A 467 27.16 20.01 -3.57
C LYS A 467 27.07 20.20 -5.09
N PHE A 468 26.42 19.27 -5.78
CA PHE A 468 26.18 19.41 -7.22
C PHE A 468 25.40 20.69 -7.54
N LEU A 469 24.32 21.00 -6.81
CA LEU A 469 23.58 22.26 -6.97
C LEU A 469 24.44 23.50 -6.68
N ALA A 470 25.29 23.45 -5.64
CA ALA A 470 26.22 24.51 -5.27
C ALA A 470 27.18 24.83 -6.41
N GLU A 471 27.77 23.80 -7.01
CA GLU A 471 28.68 23.92 -8.15
C GLU A 471 28.00 24.55 -9.37
N GLN A 472 26.76 24.13 -9.67
CA GLN A 472 26.02 24.65 -10.83
C GLN A 472 25.52 26.10 -10.65
N THR A 473 25.24 26.52 -9.41
CA THR A 473 24.68 27.85 -9.12
C THR A 473 25.74 28.84 -8.63
N GLY A 474 26.92 28.38 -8.25
CA GLY A 474 27.96 29.19 -7.58
C GLY A 474 27.56 29.68 -6.19
N VAL A 475 26.51 29.11 -5.58
CA VAL A 475 26.10 29.40 -4.21
C VAL A 475 26.84 28.47 -3.27
N ASP A 476 27.31 28.99 -2.14
CA ASP A 476 28.01 28.19 -1.13
C ASP A 476 27.18 26.99 -0.64
N ALA A 477 27.79 25.80 -0.65
CA ALA A 477 27.13 24.55 -0.25
C ALA A 477 26.69 24.56 1.23
N GLY A 478 27.46 25.22 2.11
CA GLY A 478 27.08 25.40 3.51
C GLY A 478 25.79 26.20 3.67
N THR A 479 25.64 27.25 2.87
CA THR A 479 24.43 28.08 2.78
C THR A 479 23.24 27.27 2.29
N LEU A 480 23.40 26.50 1.22
CA LEU A 480 22.34 25.63 0.70
C LEU A 480 21.92 24.55 1.71
N LEU A 481 22.88 23.95 2.43
CA LEU A 481 22.61 23.00 3.51
C LEU A 481 21.82 23.64 4.65
N ALA A 482 22.19 24.85 5.06
CA ALA A 482 21.46 25.60 6.10
C ALA A 482 20.03 25.94 5.65
N GLU A 483 19.86 26.37 4.40
CA GLU A 483 18.55 26.71 3.85
C GLU A 483 17.68 25.48 3.63
N THR A 484 18.26 24.34 3.23
CA THR A 484 17.55 23.05 3.17
C THR A 484 17.04 22.65 4.56
N LYS A 485 17.87 22.80 5.60
CA LYS A 485 17.45 22.56 6.99
C LYS A 485 16.32 23.51 7.41
N LYS A 486 16.40 24.80 7.07
CA LYS A 486 15.31 25.76 7.33
C LYS A 486 14.03 25.40 6.57
N ASN A 487 14.12 24.97 5.31
CA ASN A 487 12.97 24.54 4.51
C ASN A 487 12.35 23.24 5.00
N LEU A 488 13.15 22.30 5.51
CA LEU A 488 12.64 21.12 6.22
C LEU A 488 11.92 21.51 7.51
N ILE A 489 12.45 22.51 8.23
CA ILE A 489 11.84 23.05 9.45
C ILE A 489 10.58 23.88 9.12
N SER A 490 10.51 24.59 7.98
CA SER A 490 9.38 25.41 7.56
C SER A 490 8.25 24.60 6.90
N ALA A 491 8.57 23.60 6.08
CA ALA A 491 7.62 22.61 5.59
C ALA A 491 7.10 21.73 6.75
N GLY A 492 7.93 21.50 7.77
CA GLY A 492 7.53 20.95 9.07
C GLY A 492 6.78 21.94 9.99
N LYS A 493 6.62 23.22 9.64
CA LYS A 493 5.79 24.16 10.43
C LYS A 493 4.30 24.13 10.06
N THR A 494 3.91 23.45 8.97
CA THR A 494 2.53 22.99 8.75
C THR A 494 2.27 21.55 9.20
N LYS A 495 3.29 20.84 9.71
CA LYS A 495 3.17 19.60 10.50
C LYS A 495 4.29 19.53 11.55
N ASN A 496 4.09 20.18 12.70
CA ASN A 496 4.96 20.14 13.90
C ASN A 496 5.53 18.71 14.14
N VAL A 497 6.79 18.45 14.53
CA VAL A 497 7.67 19.08 15.56
C VAL A 497 9.16 18.85 15.20
N ALA A 498 10.02 19.77 15.66
CA ALA A 498 11.48 19.83 15.46
C ALA A 498 12.34 18.79 16.22
N LEU A 499 13.44 18.35 15.59
CA LEU A 499 14.57 17.62 16.21
C LEU A 499 15.83 18.52 16.37
N PRO A 500 16.58 18.44 17.50
CA PRO A 500 17.86 19.15 17.72
C PRO A 500 19.09 18.45 17.07
N PRO A 501 20.30 19.06 17.11
CA PRO A 501 21.43 18.74 16.23
C PRO A 501 22.26 17.51 16.65
N PRO A 502 23.14 16.98 15.78
CA PRO A 502 23.81 15.69 15.99
C PRO A 502 25.13 15.78 16.77
N ARG A 503 25.35 14.79 17.67
CA ARG A 503 26.60 14.15 18.17
C ARG A 503 26.15 13.18 19.30
N ALA A 504 26.67 12.00 19.55
CA ALA A 504 27.90 11.29 19.20
C ALA A 504 27.58 9.80 19.00
N ALA A 505 28.48 9.06 18.34
CA ALA A 505 28.39 7.62 18.13
C ALA A 505 28.11 6.84 19.43
N ASP A 506 27.37 5.73 19.27
CA ASP A 506 27.12 4.64 20.24
C ASP A 506 26.26 4.93 21.48
N ARG A 507 25.02 5.38 21.26
CA ARG A 507 23.92 5.10 22.21
C ARG A 507 22.76 4.46 21.46
N VAL A 508 22.44 3.20 21.79
CA VAL A 508 21.20 2.56 21.38
C VAL A 508 20.04 3.43 21.87
N ASP A 509 19.08 3.72 20.98
CA ASP A 509 17.86 4.46 21.33
C ASP A 509 17.21 3.80 22.56
N PRO A 510 16.97 4.53 23.68
CA PRO A 510 16.34 3.99 24.88
C PRO A 510 15.04 3.23 24.60
N ALA A 511 14.26 3.66 23.60
CA ALA A 511 13.03 3.00 23.19
C ALA A 511 13.29 1.62 22.56
N VAL A 512 14.29 1.51 21.68
CA VAL A 512 14.73 0.24 21.09
C VAL A 512 15.34 -0.67 22.15
N TYR A 513 16.09 -0.10 23.09
CA TYR A 513 16.68 -0.82 24.21
C TYR A 513 15.63 -1.43 25.15
N LEU A 514 14.52 -0.71 25.41
CA LEU A 514 13.37 -1.28 26.13
C LEU A 514 12.77 -2.47 25.38
N ILE A 515 12.65 -2.42 24.05
CA ILE A 515 12.13 -3.54 23.25
C ILE A 515 13.07 -4.76 23.39
N HIS A 516 14.39 -4.58 23.38
CA HIS A 516 15.34 -5.67 23.64
C HIS A 516 15.13 -6.28 25.04
N LEU A 517 14.96 -5.46 26.08
CA LEU A 517 14.70 -5.92 27.45
C LEU A 517 13.40 -6.72 27.55
N MET A 518 12.35 -6.26 26.86
CA MET A 518 11.05 -6.93 26.83
C MET A 518 11.12 -8.32 26.18
N LEU A 519 11.89 -8.45 25.10
CA LEU A 519 12.08 -9.72 24.39
C LEU A 519 13.02 -10.68 25.13
N ALA A 520 13.96 -10.16 25.92
CA ALA A 520 14.92 -10.96 26.67
C ALA A 520 14.38 -11.45 28.02
N HIS A 521 13.51 -10.67 28.68
CA HIS A 521 13.10 -10.96 30.06
C HIS A 521 11.61 -10.64 30.32
N THR A 522 10.82 -11.68 30.58
CA THR A 522 9.37 -11.58 30.86
C THR A 522 9.03 -10.66 32.04
N GLU A 523 9.80 -10.74 33.13
CA GLU A 523 9.57 -9.90 34.31
C GLU A 523 9.90 -8.41 34.02
N ALA A 524 10.93 -8.15 33.23
CA ALA A 524 11.23 -6.79 32.77
C ALA A 524 10.11 -6.28 31.87
N ALA A 525 9.59 -7.11 30.96
CA ALA A 525 8.48 -6.75 30.09
C ALA A 525 7.22 -6.33 30.86
N ARG A 526 6.88 -7.06 31.92
CA ARG A 526 5.77 -6.73 32.82
C ARG A 526 5.96 -5.38 33.50
N ARG A 527 7.14 -5.14 34.09
CA ARG A 527 7.44 -3.87 34.77
C ARG A 527 7.50 -2.68 33.83
N ILE A 528 8.03 -2.86 32.62
CA ILE A 528 8.03 -1.84 31.57
C ILE A 528 6.58 -1.51 31.20
N ARG A 529 5.73 -2.52 30.97
CA ARG A 529 4.32 -2.32 30.65
C ARG A 529 3.55 -1.58 31.74
N GLU A 530 3.85 -1.81 33.01
CA GLU A 530 3.22 -1.13 34.15
C GLU A 530 3.60 0.36 34.27
N GLN A 531 4.77 0.74 33.75
CA GLN A 531 5.37 2.06 33.98
C GLN A 531 5.51 2.91 32.72
N VAL A 532 5.36 2.32 31.54
CA VAL A 532 5.55 2.95 30.23
C VAL A 532 4.28 2.84 29.41
N THR A 533 3.94 3.94 28.77
CA THR A 533 2.81 4.06 27.83
C THR A 533 3.32 4.15 26.41
N LEU A 534 2.43 4.00 25.42
CA LEU A 534 2.83 4.14 24.01
C LEU A 534 3.23 5.57 23.63
N ASP A 535 2.78 6.56 24.39
CA ASP A 535 3.13 7.96 24.18
C ASP A 535 4.59 8.25 24.53
N ASP A 536 5.21 7.40 25.35
CA ASP A 536 6.62 7.49 25.73
C ASP A 536 7.57 7.08 24.57
N PHE A 537 7.08 6.35 23.58
CA PHE A 537 7.85 5.97 22.40
C PHE A 537 7.74 7.06 21.34
N SER A 538 8.80 7.82 21.09
CA SER A 538 8.78 8.89 20.07
C SER A 538 8.80 8.35 18.64
N ASP A 539 9.55 7.26 18.39
CA ASP A 539 9.63 6.61 17.08
C ASP A 539 8.35 5.82 16.76
N PRO A 540 7.68 6.05 15.61
CA PRO A 540 6.43 5.36 15.25
C PRO A 540 6.58 3.84 15.08
N LEU A 541 7.73 3.35 14.62
CA LEU A 541 7.95 1.92 14.40
C LEU A 541 8.18 1.22 15.75
N ALA A 542 9.03 1.78 16.61
CA ALA A 542 9.25 1.31 17.97
C ALA A 542 7.94 1.33 18.78
N ARG A 543 7.12 2.38 18.64
CA ARG A 543 5.78 2.46 19.25
C ARG A 543 4.87 1.33 18.78
N THR A 544 4.90 0.99 17.48
CA THR A 544 4.10 -0.10 16.91
C THR A 544 4.53 -1.47 17.45
N VAL A 545 5.84 -1.69 17.55
CA VAL A 545 6.42 -2.91 18.15
C VAL A 545 6.04 -2.99 19.63
N ALA A 546 6.32 -1.94 20.41
CA ALA A 546 6.00 -1.85 21.83
C ALA A 546 4.50 -2.07 22.11
N GLY A 547 3.62 -1.47 21.30
CA GLY A 547 2.17 -1.69 21.40
C GLY A 547 1.75 -3.13 21.15
N THR A 548 2.48 -3.86 20.33
CA THR A 548 2.24 -5.30 20.15
C THR A 548 2.76 -6.11 21.34
N LEU A 549 3.96 -5.80 21.84
CA LEU A 549 4.51 -6.47 23.01
C LEU A 549 3.69 -6.19 24.27
N PHE A 550 3.18 -4.97 24.44
CA PHE A 550 2.28 -4.58 25.53
C PHE A 550 0.98 -5.38 25.50
N ARG A 551 0.36 -5.55 24.32
CA ARG A 551 -0.81 -6.42 24.16
C ARG A 551 -0.50 -7.86 24.54
N LEU A 552 0.66 -8.39 24.14
CA LEU A 552 1.06 -9.76 24.53
C LEU A 552 1.16 -9.91 26.05
N VAL A 553 1.79 -8.95 26.73
CA VAL A 553 1.89 -8.93 28.20
C VAL A 553 0.50 -8.85 28.84
N ASP A 554 -0.36 -7.95 28.36
CA ASP A 554 -1.72 -7.75 28.88
C ASP A 554 -2.62 -8.98 28.67
N GLU A 555 -2.45 -9.69 27.56
CA GLU A 555 -3.14 -10.94 27.24
C GLU A 555 -2.56 -12.16 27.99
N GLY A 556 -1.47 -11.98 28.76
CA GLY A 556 -0.80 -13.05 29.51
C GLY A 556 0.02 -14.00 28.65
N PHE A 557 0.35 -13.64 27.41
CA PHE A 557 1.18 -14.45 26.52
C PHE A 557 2.68 -14.16 26.73
N PRO A 558 3.56 -15.15 26.50
CA PRO A 558 5.00 -14.93 26.41
C PRO A 558 5.36 -13.89 25.35
N VAL A 559 6.31 -13.01 25.67
CA VAL A 559 6.81 -11.96 24.78
C VAL A 559 7.87 -12.54 23.85
N GLU A 560 7.42 -13.27 22.83
CA GLU A 560 8.26 -13.96 21.86
C GLU A 560 8.16 -13.31 20.47
N ILE A 561 9.28 -13.30 19.74
CA ILE A 561 9.37 -12.70 18.40
C ILE A 561 8.36 -13.34 17.46
N GLY A 562 8.27 -14.67 17.42
CA GLY A 562 7.36 -15.40 16.54
C GLY A 562 5.89 -14.99 16.73
N ARG A 563 5.44 -14.78 17.97
CA ARG A 563 4.07 -14.32 18.31
C ARG A 563 3.84 -12.86 17.96
N ALA A 564 4.87 -12.03 18.14
CA ALA A 564 4.78 -10.60 17.86
C ALA A 564 4.74 -10.32 16.35
N VAL A 565 5.48 -11.07 15.53
CA VAL A 565 5.51 -10.92 14.06
C VAL A 565 4.10 -11.05 13.45
N ASP A 566 3.32 -12.04 13.86
CA ASP A 566 1.97 -12.29 13.32
C ASP A 566 0.96 -11.18 13.68
N ARG A 567 1.22 -10.42 14.75
CA ARG A 567 0.34 -9.38 15.28
C ARG A 567 0.70 -7.96 14.83
N ILE A 568 1.81 -7.81 14.09
CA ILE A 568 2.26 -6.54 13.52
C ILE A 568 1.88 -6.52 12.04
N GLU A 569 1.00 -5.60 11.64
CA GLU A 569 0.62 -5.41 10.23
C GLU A 569 1.65 -4.59 9.45
N ASN A 570 2.29 -3.62 10.13
CA ASN A 570 3.27 -2.72 9.53
C ASN A 570 4.56 -3.48 9.20
N GLU A 571 4.90 -3.55 7.91
CA GLU A 571 6.07 -4.29 7.43
C GLU A 571 7.38 -3.75 8.02
N GLU A 572 7.58 -2.44 8.04
CA GLU A 572 8.81 -1.82 8.57
C GLU A 572 8.97 -2.06 10.08
N ALA A 573 7.86 -2.13 10.84
CA ALA A 573 7.89 -2.53 12.25
C ALA A 573 8.23 -4.02 12.44
N ARG A 574 7.78 -4.90 11.53
CA ARG A 574 8.20 -6.32 11.51
C ARG A 574 9.69 -6.46 11.24
N LYS A 575 10.24 -5.68 10.30
CA LYS A 575 11.68 -5.65 10.03
C LYS A 575 12.46 -5.22 11.27
N LEU A 576 12.04 -4.14 11.91
CA LEU A 576 12.66 -3.67 13.16
C LEU A 576 12.65 -4.77 14.24
N LEU A 577 11.51 -5.43 14.47
CA LEU A 577 11.39 -6.50 15.45
C LEU A 577 12.32 -7.69 15.15
N THR A 578 12.36 -8.16 13.90
CA THR A 578 13.20 -9.30 13.52
C THR A 578 14.68 -8.96 13.52
N GLN A 579 15.06 -7.75 13.13
CA GLN A 579 16.43 -7.24 13.25
C GLN A 579 16.89 -7.20 14.72
N ILE A 580 16.07 -6.61 15.61
CA ILE A 580 16.31 -6.59 17.07
C ILE A 580 16.51 -8.02 17.60
N GLY A 581 15.75 -8.98 17.08
CA GLY A 581 15.83 -10.38 17.48
C GLY A 581 17.19 -11.06 17.30
N PHE A 582 17.97 -10.64 16.29
CA PHE A 582 19.33 -11.14 16.03
C PHE A 582 20.42 -10.34 16.74
N GLN A 583 20.13 -9.12 17.19
CA GLN A 583 21.04 -8.29 17.97
C GLN A 583 20.88 -8.64 19.46
N LEU A 584 21.63 -9.64 19.92
CA LEU A 584 21.65 -10.02 21.33
C LEU A 584 22.38 -8.93 22.14
N ILE A 585 21.62 -8.24 23.00
CA ILE A 585 22.17 -7.39 24.06
C ILE A 585 22.11 -8.20 25.35
N GLU A 586 23.27 -8.46 25.96
CA GLU A 586 23.34 -9.07 27.28
C GLU A 586 23.12 -7.99 28.36
N PHE A 587 22.30 -8.32 29.36
CA PHE A 587 21.95 -7.41 30.44
C PHE A 587 22.42 -7.98 31.77
N GLU A 588 23.41 -7.35 32.41
CA GLU A 588 23.87 -7.74 33.76
C GLU A 588 22.75 -7.60 34.80
N ASN A 589 21.93 -6.54 34.69
CA ASN A 589 20.76 -6.33 35.54
C ASN A 589 19.59 -5.76 34.71
N PRO A 590 18.73 -6.64 34.14
CA PRO A 590 17.64 -6.23 33.26
C PRO A 590 16.64 -5.28 33.91
N ILE A 591 16.37 -5.45 35.21
CA ILE A 591 15.40 -4.64 35.95
C ILE A 591 15.94 -3.22 36.15
N LYS A 592 17.20 -3.09 36.57
CA LYS A 592 17.84 -1.79 36.74
C LYS A 592 18.00 -1.07 35.39
N ALA A 593 18.41 -1.79 34.36
CA ALA A 593 18.51 -1.27 33.00
C ALA A 593 17.17 -0.75 32.47
N ALA A 594 16.07 -1.48 32.72
CA ALA A 594 14.72 -1.01 32.41
C ALA A 594 14.39 0.29 33.15
N GLN A 595 14.67 0.38 34.45
CA GLN A 595 14.42 1.59 35.24
C GLN A 595 15.22 2.80 34.74
N ASP A 596 16.48 2.60 34.35
CA ASP A 596 17.34 3.65 33.82
C ASP A 596 16.79 4.20 32.48
N CYS A 597 16.38 3.30 31.58
CA CYS A 597 15.75 3.69 30.31
C CYS A 597 14.39 4.36 30.51
N ILE A 598 13.56 3.88 31.44
CA ILE A 598 12.27 4.51 31.77
C ILE A 598 12.47 5.94 32.29
N ARG A 599 13.46 6.15 33.17
CA ARG A 599 13.79 7.50 33.65
C ARG A 599 14.24 8.42 32.51
N GLN A 600 15.09 7.91 31.62
CA GLN A 600 15.56 8.67 30.47
C GLN A 600 14.41 9.06 29.52
N ILE A 601 13.54 8.10 29.17
CA ILE A 601 12.41 8.36 28.27
C ILE A 601 11.42 9.35 28.88
N ARG A 602 11.09 9.22 30.18
CA ARG A 602 10.20 10.16 30.87
C ARG A 602 10.78 11.58 30.91
N ARG A 603 12.08 11.69 31.14
CA ARG A 603 12.79 12.98 31.11
C ARG A 603 12.72 13.60 29.72
N GLU A 604 13.05 12.85 28.67
CA GLU A 604 12.99 13.31 27.28
C GLU A 604 11.54 13.69 26.87
N GLY A 605 10.54 12.90 27.28
CA GLY A 605 9.12 13.17 27.05
C GLY A 605 8.64 14.45 27.73
N ALA A 606 9.01 14.67 28.99
CA ALA A 606 8.69 15.89 29.73
C ALA A 606 9.40 17.13 29.16
N GLU A 607 10.67 17.02 28.77
CA GLU A 607 11.41 18.09 28.08
C GLU A 607 10.76 18.46 26.73
N ASN A 608 10.29 17.47 25.96
CA ASN A 608 9.55 17.69 24.72
C ASN A 608 8.19 18.36 24.96
N LYS A 609 7.46 17.95 26.00
CA LYS A 609 6.17 18.57 26.34
C LYS A 609 6.32 20.01 26.82
N ILE A 610 7.38 20.32 27.56
CA ILE A 610 7.74 21.71 27.92
C ILE A 610 7.99 22.53 26.64
N ARG A 611 8.73 21.98 25.67
CA ARG A 611 8.99 22.66 24.39
C ARG A 611 7.70 22.93 23.60
N GLU A 612 6.79 21.95 23.59
CA GLU A 612 5.49 22.08 22.94
C GLU A 612 4.61 23.14 23.60
N LEU A 613 4.47 23.10 24.93
CA LEU A 613 3.67 24.07 25.69
C LEU A 613 4.25 25.50 25.58
N LYS A 614 5.59 25.65 25.54
CA LYS A 614 6.25 26.95 25.26
C LYS A 614 5.85 27.49 23.89
N THR A 615 5.82 26.62 22.89
CA THR A 615 5.41 26.97 21.52
C THR A 615 3.94 27.36 21.45
N GLN A 616 3.05 26.58 22.08
CA GLN A 616 1.61 26.87 22.15
C GLN A 616 1.31 28.17 22.91
N ARG A 617 2.03 28.43 24.00
CA ARG A 617 1.90 29.66 24.79
C ARG A 617 2.31 30.88 23.96
N ASN A 618 3.44 30.81 23.25
CA ASN A 618 3.91 31.90 22.40
C ASN A 618 2.91 32.20 21.29
N LYS A 619 2.38 31.16 20.64
CA LYS A 619 1.33 31.30 19.63
C LYS A 619 0.04 31.93 20.18
N ALA A 620 -0.43 31.49 21.35
CA ALA A 620 -1.59 32.09 22.02
C ALA A 620 -1.37 33.56 22.41
N MET A 621 -0.12 33.95 22.67
CA MET A 621 0.26 35.35 22.94
C MET A 621 0.26 36.19 21.66
N GLU A 622 0.77 35.66 20.55
CA GLU A 622 0.73 36.30 19.22
C GLU A 622 -0.72 36.49 18.71
N GLU A 623 -1.61 35.55 19.00
CA GLU A 623 -3.03 35.59 18.61
C GLU A 623 -3.91 36.41 19.58
N GLY A 624 -3.34 37.06 20.61
CA GLY A 624 -4.07 37.90 21.56
C GLY A 624 -4.95 37.15 22.58
N LEU A 625 -4.80 35.82 22.68
CA LEU A 625 -5.58 34.95 23.56
C LEU A 625 -4.99 34.92 24.99
N ALA A 626 -5.15 36.01 25.73
CA ALA A 626 -4.51 36.21 27.04
C ALA A 626 -4.88 35.15 28.10
N GLU A 627 -6.12 34.67 28.13
CA GLU A 627 -6.54 33.61 29.06
C GLU A 627 -5.89 32.26 28.73
N ARG A 628 -5.83 31.91 27.43
CA ARG A 628 -5.21 30.67 26.98
C ARG A 628 -3.69 30.66 27.23
N SER A 629 -3.03 31.80 27.04
CA SER A 629 -1.60 31.96 27.35
C SER A 629 -1.32 31.78 28.85
N ARG A 630 -2.14 32.35 29.73
CA ARG A 630 -2.01 32.17 31.19
C ARG A 630 -2.23 30.72 31.63
N GLU A 631 -3.19 30.03 31.02
CA GLU A 631 -3.44 28.60 31.29
C GLU A 631 -2.24 27.73 30.87
N LEU A 632 -1.71 27.95 29.67
CA LEU A 632 -0.52 27.22 29.18
C LEU A 632 0.73 27.53 30.02
N GLN A 633 0.86 28.75 30.55
CA GLN A 633 1.95 29.12 31.45
C GLN A 633 1.85 28.40 32.81
N LYS A 634 0.65 28.20 33.35
CA LYS A 634 0.47 27.40 34.58
C LYS A 634 0.84 25.93 34.35
N GLN A 635 0.43 25.36 33.21
CA GLN A 635 0.78 23.98 32.84
C GLN A 635 2.29 23.80 32.67
N LEU A 636 2.99 24.78 32.08
CA LEU A 636 4.46 24.80 31.99
C LEU A 636 5.12 24.76 33.37
N GLN A 637 4.66 25.61 34.29
CA GLN A 637 5.25 25.71 35.62
C GLN A 637 5.05 24.42 36.43
N MET A 638 3.90 23.76 36.28
CA MET A 638 3.64 22.45 36.89
C MET A 638 4.55 21.35 36.32
N LEU A 639 4.78 21.34 35.00
CA LEU A 639 5.62 20.34 34.35
C LEU A 639 7.13 20.56 34.59
N GLU A 640 7.58 21.81 34.64
CA GLU A 640 8.97 22.16 34.98
C GLU A 640 9.28 21.80 36.44
N HIS A 641 8.31 21.93 37.34
CA HIS A 641 8.44 21.49 38.73
C HIS A 641 8.49 19.95 38.85
N SER A 642 7.67 19.22 38.10
CA SER A 642 7.72 17.75 38.13
C SER A 642 9.00 17.18 37.52
N LEU A 643 9.57 17.81 36.49
CA LEU A 643 10.87 17.43 35.91
C LEU A 643 12.02 17.60 36.91
N ALA A 644 11.95 18.59 37.81
CA ALA A 644 12.98 18.81 38.84
C ALA A 644 12.97 17.75 39.97
N VAL A 645 11.92 16.92 40.03
CA VAL A 645 11.71 15.88 41.05
C VAL A 645 11.99 14.46 40.50
N ILE A 646 12.09 14.30 39.18
CA ILE A 646 12.44 13.05 38.47
C ILE A 646 13.96 12.92 38.37
#